data_AF-A0A1X6WLI1-F1
#
_entry.id   AF-A0A1X6WLI1-F1
#
_cell.length_a   1.000
_cell.length_b   1.000
_cell.length_c   1.000
_cell.angle_alpha   90.00
_cell.angle_beta   90.00
_cell.angle_gamma   90.00
#
_symmetry.space_group_name_H-M   'P 1'
#
loop_
_entity.id
_entity.type
_entity.pdbx_description
1 polymer ?
#
loop_
_entity_poly.entity_id
_entity_poly.type
_entity_poly.pdbx_seq_one_letter_code
_entity_poly.pdbx_strand_id
1 'polypeptide(L)'
;MKKVTLKVIVSSLLIGTVVFGGNSLPILNEELTVEASSKYFTDGRAYAQWGVTTIDLESTDGYLYPAGTRVARATRDVSNNQFSSFYLNFTVSAFFYTAAGEVPAQYVSATESKIVNAISGDVNLINNPIAPGAVNNPLQPAKPVVGLDKGALGTSINEAEAIQNNGVSYTNNSIAALNSALQNAYNVFNNPNTDQATINSSNQQLRNAINGMVEAPIESADKTALGALINESTPAMNTPHAYTSATFEPFAKQYNNATAIFNDPGANQYDVDNAESALRYRFKKLELSGEGPIDPVVNKASLQASIKEADAKLAESGKYTSESVSNLQSVNNTAKKVNSNAGATQQQVDTANANLQNAIKGLVAKSVEANKTELKAAISRANTALKDEANYTVESVQVVKASKANAERVEKDAKSTQTQVDKATADLNRSVNALKVKPVVVNKTELKAAISRADKALKDESKYTVESVQVVKDEKANAKKVMDDSKATQIQVNSATNNLDKAITSLKVKPEKPEGNYIKDEKYVTFISENYNTWSNFNWKFREPGKNLVNKTFISHGKYYHKNGSTYVSLHDDKGNWHGYVNEKAVTVGNGSQGAYIKDGRFVTLIKENYNTWSSFNWKYKLNGKDISNRTFISRGKYYHQNGSVYLSLFDSKGNWYGYINEKAITVGNGPQGAYVKDGRRVIFSKINYNTWSNFNWKYKVNGKSMVSKTFVAKGKYYHQNGSTYLSLFDDAGKWYGYVNEVAVKIK
;
A
#
# COMPACT_ATOMS: atom_id res chain seq x y z
N MET A 1 30.48 -69.59 0.89
CA MET A 1 31.33 -68.53 1.46
C MET A 1 31.07 -67.23 0.71
N LYS A 2 30.83 -66.14 1.47
CA LYS A 2 30.99 -64.68 1.21
C LYS A 2 30.42 -64.10 -0.12
N LYS A 3 29.34 -63.32 -0.16
CA LYS A 3 29.08 -61.93 0.38
C LYS A 3 30.26 -60.98 0.07
N VAL A 4 30.07 -59.84 -0.60
CA VAL A 4 29.35 -58.66 -0.09
C VAL A 4 28.49 -57.95 -1.16
N THR A 5 27.38 -57.39 -0.66
CA THR A 5 26.33 -56.58 -1.29
C THR A 5 26.48 -55.11 -0.90
N LEU A 6 26.05 -54.16 -1.74
CA LEU A 6 25.36 -52.88 -1.40
C LEU A 6 24.79 -52.32 -2.73
N LYS A 7 23.49 -52.38 -3.09
CA LYS A 7 22.30 -51.55 -2.69
C LYS A 7 22.62 -50.05 -2.60
N VAL A 8 21.92 -49.13 -3.31
CA VAL A 8 20.50 -48.69 -3.18
C VAL A 8 20.07 -47.99 -4.50
N ILE A 9 19.11 -48.47 -5.32
CA ILE A 9 17.65 -48.20 -5.41
C ILE A 9 17.21 -46.72 -5.28
N VAL A 10 16.72 -46.10 -6.37
CA VAL A 10 15.33 -45.58 -6.45
C VAL A 10 14.82 -45.75 -7.89
N SER A 11 13.61 -46.30 -7.97
CA SER A 11 12.89 -46.76 -9.15
C SER A 11 12.34 -45.64 -10.02
N SER A 12 12.50 -45.78 -11.34
CA SER A 12 11.69 -45.10 -12.35
C SER A 12 10.27 -45.69 -12.31
N LEU A 13 9.32 -44.91 -11.77
CA LEU A 13 7.90 -45.24 -11.81
C LEU A 13 7.34 -44.83 -13.18
N LEU A 14 6.95 -45.83 -13.96
CA LEU A 14 6.12 -45.69 -15.15
C LEU A 14 4.71 -45.23 -14.68
N ILE A 15 4.33 -43.98 -14.93
CA ILE A 15 2.92 -43.54 -14.86
C ILE A 15 2.48 -43.19 -16.28
N GLY A 16 1.34 -43.77 -16.67
CA GLY A 16 0.83 -43.81 -18.02
C GLY A 16 0.52 -42.47 -18.66
N THR A 17 0.43 -42.53 -19.98
CA THR A 17 -0.14 -41.52 -20.86
C THR A 17 -1.47 -40.98 -20.33
N VAL A 18 -1.46 -39.74 -19.85
CA VAL A 18 -2.60 -38.84 -19.91
C VAL A 18 -2.26 -37.78 -20.96
N VAL A 19 -2.92 -37.88 -22.11
CA VAL A 19 -2.96 -36.81 -23.11
C VAL A 19 -3.82 -35.69 -22.54
N PHE A 20 -3.19 -34.57 -22.14
CA PHE A 20 -3.82 -33.25 -22.12
C PHE A 20 -2.79 -32.20 -22.57
N GLY A 21 -3.25 -31.24 -23.37
CA GLY A 21 -2.44 -30.30 -24.18
C GLY A 21 -1.27 -29.66 -23.44
N GLY A 22 -0.08 -29.77 -24.03
CA GLY A 22 1.20 -29.44 -23.41
C GLY A 22 1.45 -27.94 -23.25
N ASN A 23 1.52 -27.50 -22.00
CA ASN A 23 2.65 -26.72 -21.49
C ASN A 23 3.36 -27.60 -20.46
N SER A 24 4.34 -28.39 -20.90
CA SER A 24 5.18 -29.18 -20.01
C SER A 24 6.13 -28.24 -19.25
N LEU A 25 6.10 -28.29 -17.92
CA LEU A 25 7.06 -27.59 -17.05
C LEU A 25 8.42 -28.30 -17.08
N PRO A 26 9.55 -27.57 -17.06
CA PRO A 26 10.89 -28.14 -17.11
C PRO A 26 11.26 -28.86 -15.80
N ILE A 27 12.03 -29.95 -15.92
CA ILE A 27 12.58 -30.72 -14.80
C ILE A 27 13.89 -30.03 -14.34
N LEU A 28 13.94 -29.59 -13.07
CA LEU A 28 15.19 -29.17 -12.45
C LEU A 28 16.04 -30.41 -12.10
N ASN A 29 17.22 -30.52 -12.70
CA ASN A 29 18.19 -31.55 -12.37
C ASN A 29 19.02 -31.13 -11.14
N GLU A 30 19.37 -32.05 -10.25
CA GLU A 30 20.08 -31.75 -8.99
C GLU A 30 21.53 -31.24 -9.23
N GLU A 31 22.18 -31.62 -10.33
CA GLU A 31 23.53 -31.18 -10.71
C GLU A 31 23.52 -30.25 -11.95
N LEU A 32 24.06 -29.04 -11.77
CA LEU A 32 24.18 -28.02 -12.82
C LEU A 32 25.41 -28.32 -13.68
N THR A 33 25.25 -28.99 -14.82
CA THR A 33 26.34 -29.32 -15.74
C THR A 33 26.77 -28.08 -16.54
N VAL A 34 28.07 -27.76 -16.53
CA VAL A 34 28.68 -26.71 -17.36
C VAL A 34 29.70 -27.37 -18.28
N GLU A 35 29.41 -27.47 -19.57
CA GLU A 35 30.29 -28.09 -20.56
C GLU A 35 30.96 -27.04 -21.45
N ALA A 36 32.29 -27.13 -21.58
CA ALA A 36 33.11 -26.19 -22.34
C ALA A 36 33.62 -26.76 -23.68
N SER A 37 33.46 -26.02 -24.78
CA SER A 37 34.01 -26.35 -26.11
C SER A 37 35.55 -26.27 -26.11
N SER A 38 36.26 -27.05 -26.93
CA SER A 38 37.74 -27.00 -27.03
C SER A 38 38.28 -26.05 -28.11
N LYS A 39 37.43 -25.43 -28.94
CA LYS A 39 37.87 -24.76 -30.20
C LYS A 39 38.54 -23.40 -30.04
N TYR A 40 38.64 -22.88 -28.82
CA TYR A 40 39.29 -21.58 -28.52
C TYR A 40 40.28 -21.64 -27.35
N PHE A 41 40.72 -22.83 -26.94
CA PHE A 41 41.49 -23.01 -25.71
C PHE A 41 42.90 -23.52 -26.04
N THR A 42 43.94 -22.74 -25.73
CA THR A 42 45.34 -23.18 -25.90
C THR A 42 45.73 -24.30 -24.94
N ASP A 43 45.01 -24.47 -23.81
CA ASP A 43 45.32 -25.46 -22.74
C ASP A 43 44.11 -26.31 -22.23
N GLY A 44 42.94 -26.25 -22.88
CA GLY A 44 41.79 -27.14 -22.61
C GLY A 44 41.04 -26.98 -21.27
N ARG A 45 41.19 -25.86 -20.55
CA ARG A 45 40.57 -25.62 -19.23
C ARG A 45 39.70 -24.36 -19.21
N ALA A 46 38.54 -24.41 -18.54
CA ALA A 46 37.66 -23.27 -18.29
C ALA A 46 37.34 -23.12 -16.80
N TYR A 47 37.08 -21.88 -16.35
CA TYR A 47 36.67 -21.58 -14.97
C TYR A 47 35.18 -21.29 -14.94
N ALA A 48 34.43 -22.11 -14.20
CA ALA A 48 33.00 -21.92 -13.99
C ALA A 48 32.74 -21.51 -12.54
N GLN A 49 31.81 -20.58 -12.36
CA GLN A 49 31.36 -20.12 -11.05
C GLN A 49 29.83 -20.19 -10.97
N TRP A 50 29.34 -20.76 -9.87
CA TRP A 50 27.92 -20.88 -9.57
C TRP A 50 27.56 -20.02 -8.38
N GLY A 51 26.29 -19.63 -8.34
CA GLY A 51 25.73 -18.86 -7.24
C GLY A 51 24.21 -18.94 -7.22
N VAL A 52 23.62 -18.14 -6.37
CA VAL A 52 22.17 -17.93 -6.29
C VAL A 52 21.84 -16.44 -6.27
N THR A 53 20.67 -16.06 -6.77
CA THR A 53 20.18 -14.68 -6.66
C THR A 53 19.95 -14.29 -5.20
N THR A 54 20.27 -13.05 -4.82
CA THR A 54 20.10 -12.55 -3.43
C THR A 54 18.81 -11.78 -3.22
N ILE A 55 18.14 -11.39 -4.31
CA ILE A 55 16.86 -10.69 -4.34
C ILE A 55 15.97 -11.29 -5.43
N ASP A 56 14.68 -10.98 -5.37
CA ASP A 56 13.75 -11.27 -6.46
C ASP A 56 14.08 -10.41 -7.69
N LEU A 57 14.15 -11.03 -8.85
CA LEU A 57 14.47 -10.39 -10.13
C LEU A 57 13.33 -10.61 -11.12
N GLU A 58 13.06 -9.63 -11.97
CA GLU A 58 12.01 -9.66 -12.97
C GLU A 58 12.63 -9.51 -14.36
N SER A 59 12.19 -10.35 -15.30
CA SER A 59 12.50 -10.18 -16.73
C SER A 59 11.67 -9.07 -17.36
N THR A 60 12.04 -8.63 -18.56
CA THR A 60 11.33 -7.56 -19.27
C THR A 60 9.89 -7.91 -19.66
N ASP A 61 9.53 -9.19 -19.70
CA ASP A 61 8.17 -9.71 -19.91
C ASP A 61 7.39 -9.94 -18.60
N GLY A 62 7.96 -9.58 -17.45
CA GLY A 62 7.27 -9.60 -16.15
C GLY A 62 7.33 -10.93 -15.41
N TYR A 63 8.18 -11.86 -15.84
CA TYR A 63 8.37 -13.15 -15.15
C TYR A 63 9.28 -12.97 -13.94
N LEU A 64 8.83 -13.47 -12.77
CA LEU A 64 9.51 -13.31 -11.50
C LEU A 64 10.43 -14.50 -11.19
N TYR A 65 11.70 -14.20 -10.94
CA TYR A 65 12.72 -15.12 -10.45
C TYR A 65 12.99 -14.84 -8.97
N PRO A 66 12.56 -15.71 -8.04
CA PRO A 66 12.72 -15.45 -6.62
C PRO A 66 14.19 -15.46 -6.17
N ALA A 67 14.48 -14.81 -5.05
CA ALA A 67 15.75 -14.94 -4.36
C ALA A 67 16.06 -16.42 -4.08
N GLY A 68 17.32 -16.83 -4.27
CA GLY A 68 17.75 -18.23 -4.19
C GLY A 68 17.80 -18.95 -5.54
N THR A 69 17.40 -18.32 -6.64
CA THR A 69 17.44 -18.94 -7.98
C THR A 69 18.89 -19.18 -8.42
N ARG A 70 19.22 -20.40 -8.85
CA ARG A 70 20.59 -20.80 -9.25
C ARG A 70 21.03 -20.09 -10.53
N VAL A 71 22.27 -19.59 -10.53
CA VAL A 71 22.91 -18.90 -11.66
C VAL A 71 24.31 -19.46 -11.90
N ALA A 72 24.81 -19.32 -13.12
CA ALA A 72 26.18 -19.71 -13.47
C ALA A 72 26.84 -18.70 -14.42
N ARG A 73 28.18 -18.66 -14.40
CA ARG A 73 29.03 -17.97 -15.39
C ARG A 73 30.29 -18.77 -15.65
N ALA A 74 30.91 -18.57 -16.80
CA ALA A 74 32.20 -19.18 -17.15
C ALA A 74 33.14 -18.16 -17.82
N THR A 75 34.45 -18.28 -17.59
CA THR A 75 35.46 -17.41 -18.23
C THR A 75 36.65 -18.20 -18.78
N ARG A 76 37.33 -17.57 -19.75
CA ARG A 76 38.46 -18.08 -20.53
C ARG A 76 39.83 -17.72 -19.95
N ASP A 77 39.94 -16.71 -19.08
CA ASP A 77 41.25 -16.17 -18.67
C ASP A 77 41.32 -15.84 -17.17
N VAL A 78 42.16 -16.60 -16.45
CA VAL A 78 42.42 -16.41 -15.01
C VAL A 78 43.36 -15.25 -14.73
N SER A 79 44.10 -14.76 -15.73
CA SER A 79 45.15 -13.76 -15.51
C SER A 79 44.62 -12.35 -15.26
N ASN A 80 43.38 -12.05 -15.67
CA ASN A 80 42.81 -10.70 -15.59
C ASN A 80 41.48 -10.58 -14.81
N ASN A 81 41.00 -11.64 -14.16
CA ASN A 81 39.79 -11.64 -13.30
C ASN A 81 38.51 -11.10 -13.99
N GLN A 82 38.45 -11.12 -15.33
CA GLN A 82 37.28 -10.69 -16.09
C GLN A 82 36.36 -11.88 -16.33
N PHE A 83 35.41 -12.05 -15.42
CA PHE A 83 34.29 -12.96 -15.63
C PHE A 83 33.24 -12.31 -16.54
N SER A 84 32.61 -13.08 -17.44
CA SER A 84 31.38 -12.64 -18.12
C SER A 84 30.23 -12.50 -17.11
N SER A 85 29.11 -11.92 -17.55
CA SER A 85 27.91 -11.77 -16.72
C SER A 85 27.32 -13.12 -16.31
N PHE A 86 26.61 -13.16 -15.18
CA PHE A 86 25.88 -14.35 -14.71
C PHE A 86 24.60 -14.53 -15.54
N TYR A 87 24.25 -15.78 -15.84
CA TYR A 87 23.02 -16.12 -16.55
C TYR A 87 22.19 -17.14 -15.76
N LEU A 88 20.86 -17.05 -15.91
CA LEU A 88 19.91 -18.06 -15.44
C LEU A 88 19.89 -19.24 -16.42
N ASN A 89 20.08 -20.46 -15.92
CA ASN A 89 20.09 -21.68 -16.74
C ASN A 89 18.76 -22.45 -16.59
N PHE A 90 18.15 -22.85 -17.70
CA PHE A 90 16.97 -23.72 -17.72
C PHE A 90 17.18 -24.91 -18.66
N THR A 91 16.83 -26.11 -18.18
CA THR A 91 16.77 -27.33 -18.98
C THR A 91 15.36 -27.46 -19.57
N VAL A 92 15.19 -27.26 -20.87
CA VAL A 92 13.86 -27.41 -21.51
C VAL A 92 13.63 -28.86 -21.98
N SER A 93 14.71 -29.60 -22.25
CA SER A 93 14.73 -31.05 -22.49
C SER A 93 16.16 -31.58 -22.40
N ALA A 94 16.36 -32.91 -22.47
CA ALA A 94 17.65 -33.59 -22.28
C ALA A 94 18.81 -33.15 -23.20
N PHE A 95 18.58 -32.26 -24.17
CA PHE A 95 19.58 -31.86 -25.17
C PHE A 95 19.63 -30.34 -25.49
N PHE A 96 18.86 -29.47 -24.83
CA PHE A 96 18.87 -28.02 -25.13
C PHE A 96 18.78 -27.14 -23.87
N TYR A 97 19.65 -26.12 -23.81
CA TYR A 97 19.72 -25.09 -22.76
C TYR A 97 19.30 -23.73 -23.33
N THR A 98 18.52 -22.96 -22.57
CA THR A 98 18.16 -21.57 -22.93
C THR A 98 18.44 -20.63 -21.75
N ALA A 99 19.15 -19.54 -21.99
CA ALA A 99 19.38 -18.51 -20.98
C ALA A 99 18.16 -17.56 -20.91
N ALA A 100 17.66 -17.28 -19.70
CA ALA A 100 16.49 -16.40 -19.53
C ALA A 100 16.82 -14.90 -19.45
N GLY A 101 18.09 -14.55 -19.20
CA GLY A 101 18.53 -13.15 -19.12
C GLY A 101 19.84 -12.99 -18.37
N GLU A 102 20.43 -11.79 -18.48
CA GLU A 102 21.65 -11.41 -17.76
C GLU A 102 21.31 -11.03 -16.32
N VAL A 103 22.01 -11.61 -15.34
CA VAL A 103 21.85 -11.32 -13.92
C VAL A 103 22.97 -10.38 -13.47
N PRO A 104 22.65 -9.17 -12.99
CA PRO A 104 23.67 -8.26 -12.46
C PRO A 104 24.43 -8.89 -11.29
N ALA A 105 25.78 -8.87 -11.34
CA ALA A 105 26.63 -9.57 -10.38
C ALA A 105 26.39 -9.15 -8.91
N GLN A 106 25.94 -7.91 -8.67
CA GLN A 106 25.60 -7.40 -7.34
C GLN A 106 24.40 -8.11 -6.68
N TYR A 107 23.60 -8.82 -7.46
CA TYR A 107 22.45 -9.59 -7.00
C TYR A 107 22.72 -11.10 -6.93
N VAL A 108 23.99 -11.51 -6.94
CA VAL A 108 24.40 -12.91 -6.91
C VAL A 108 25.31 -13.17 -5.70
N SER A 109 24.98 -14.19 -4.92
CA SER A 109 25.88 -14.78 -3.93
C SER A 109 26.60 -15.97 -4.57
N ALA A 110 27.88 -15.80 -4.89
CA ALA A 110 28.68 -16.87 -5.50
C ALA A 110 29.09 -17.89 -4.44
N THR A 111 28.74 -19.16 -4.65
CA THR A 111 28.93 -20.23 -3.66
C THR A 111 30.05 -21.19 -4.03
N GLU A 112 30.44 -21.31 -5.30
CA GLU A 112 31.47 -22.26 -5.71
C GLU A 112 32.17 -21.87 -7.02
N SER A 113 33.47 -22.14 -7.13
CA SER A 113 34.25 -22.00 -8.37
C SER A 113 35.05 -23.27 -8.63
N LYS A 114 34.93 -23.85 -9.82
CA LYS A 114 35.66 -25.07 -10.21
C LYS A 114 36.28 -24.93 -11.60
N ILE A 115 37.40 -25.63 -11.77
CA ILE A 115 38.03 -25.85 -13.07
C ILE A 115 37.33 -27.05 -13.71
N VAL A 116 36.82 -26.87 -14.93
CA VAL A 116 36.15 -27.92 -15.71
C VAL A 116 36.94 -28.24 -16.98
N ASN A 117 37.07 -29.54 -17.29
CA ASN A 117 37.78 -30.04 -18.48
C ASN A 117 36.85 -30.01 -19.70
N ALA A 118 37.34 -29.48 -20.83
CA ALA A 118 36.59 -29.41 -22.09
C ALA A 118 36.65 -30.75 -22.87
N ILE A 119 35.50 -31.31 -23.26
CA ILE A 119 35.43 -32.51 -24.11
C ILE A 119 35.34 -32.07 -25.59
N SER A 120 36.11 -32.72 -26.46
CA SER A 120 36.19 -32.43 -27.90
C SER A 120 34.91 -32.84 -28.65
N GLY A 121 34.19 -31.85 -29.17
CA GLY A 121 33.05 -32.00 -30.07
C GLY A 121 32.29 -30.68 -30.13
N ASP A 122 31.79 -30.28 -31.30
CA ASP A 122 31.13 -28.97 -31.51
C ASP A 122 29.84 -28.85 -30.65
N VAL A 123 29.99 -28.39 -29.41
CA VAL A 123 28.89 -28.00 -28.52
C VAL A 123 29.21 -26.63 -27.93
N ASN A 124 28.40 -25.64 -28.31
CA ASN A 124 28.51 -24.24 -27.90
C ASN A 124 28.24 -24.08 -26.40
N LEU A 125 29.11 -23.33 -25.72
CA LEU A 125 29.10 -23.10 -24.27
C LEU A 125 27.86 -22.39 -23.70
N ILE A 126 27.01 -21.88 -24.58
CA ILE A 126 25.59 -21.56 -24.43
C ILE A 126 25.14 -21.48 -25.89
N ASN A 127 24.46 -22.49 -26.43
CA ASN A 127 23.81 -22.28 -27.74
C ASN A 127 22.60 -21.40 -27.48
N ASN A 128 22.68 -20.18 -27.97
CA ASN A 128 21.69 -19.14 -27.89
C ASN A 128 20.69 -19.32 -29.04
N PRO A 129 19.44 -19.80 -28.83
CA PRO A 129 18.37 -19.49 -29.75
C PRO A 129 17.66 -18.24 -29.20
N ILE A 130 18.35 -17.10 -29.14
CA ILE A 130 17.65 -15.82 -29.04
C ILE A 130 16.80 -15.77 -30.32
N ALA A 131 15.48 -15.87 -30.14
CA ALA A 131 14.56 -15.49 -31.20
C ALA A 131 14.97 -14.07 -31.64
N PRO A 132 15.08 -13.77 -32.95
CA PRO A 132 15.46 -12.44 -33.42
C PRO A 132 14.56 -11.37 -32.77
N GLY A 133 15.06 -10.67 -31.74
CA GLY A 133 14.28 -9.73 -30.93
C GLY A 133 14.57 -9.71 -29.42
N ALA A 134 15.12 -10.78 -28.81
CA ALA A 134 15.50 -10.76 -27.40
C ALA A 134 16.91 -10.14 -27.24
N VAL A 135 16.93 -8.83 -27.00
CA VAL A 135 18.14 -8.05 -26.70
C VAL A 135 18.63 -8.39 -25.29
N ASN A 136 19.95 -8.36 -25.08
CA ASN A 136 20.70 -8.49 -23.81
C ASN A 136 20.20 -7.59 -22.65
N ASN A 137 18.95 -7.74 -22.20
CA ASN A 137 18.40 -6.88 -21.16
C ASN A 137 18.70 -7.50 -19.78
N PRO A 138 19.42 -6.80 -18.89
CA PRO A 138 19.65 -7.28 -17.54
C PRO A 138 18.33 -7.38 -16.78
N LEU A 139 18.16 -8.48 -16.04
CA LEU A 139 17.04 -8.64 -15.12
C LEU A 139 17.06 -7.50 -14.10
N GLN A 140 15.88 -6.95 -13.82
CA GLN A 140 15.73 -5.81 -12.92
C GLN A 140 15.29 -6.31 -11.54
N PRO A 141 15.63 -5.60 -10.45
CA PRO A 141 14.98 -5.83 -9.16
C PRO A 141 13.47 -5.79 -9.33
N ALA A 142 12.78 -6.84 -8.89
CA ALA A 142 11.32 -6.91 -8.98
C ALA A 142 10.70 -5.69 -8.29
N LYS A 143 9.70 -5.07 -8.93
CA LYS A 143 8.97 -3.95 -8.31
C LYS A 143 8.37 -4.42 -6.99
N PRO A 144 8.48 -3.64 -5.89
CA PRO A 144 8.05 -4.09 -4.57
C PRO A 144 6.52 -4.25 -4.54
N VAL A 145 6.08 -5.51 -4.68
CA VAL A 145 4.74 -5.96 -4.29
C VAL A 145 4.86 -6.40 -2.83
N VAL A 146 3.92 -5.93 -2.00
CA VAL A 146 3.79 -6.29 -0.59
C VAL A 146 3.99 -7.80 -0.42
N GLY A 147 5.08 -8.20 0.23
CA GLY A 147 5.45 -9.60 0.42
C GLY A 147 4.34 -10.35 1.14
N LEU A 148 3.69 -11.25 0.42
CA LEU A 148 2.70 -12.17 1.00
C LEU A 148 3.47 -13.25 1.77
N ASP A 149 3.26 -13.33 3.09
CA ASP A 149 3.84 -14.36 3.95
C ASP A 149 3.14 -15.70 3.70
N LYS A 150 3.81 -16.59 2.97
CA LYS A 150 3.38 -17.96 2.70
C LYS A 150 4.11 -18.99 3.57
N GLY A 151 5.02 -18.57 4.47
CA GLY A 151 5.86 -19.49 5.25
C GLY A 151 5.04 -20.40 6.17
N ALA A 152 4.01 -19.84 6.81
CA ALA A 152 3.11 -20.61 7.66
C ALA A 152 2.27 -21.63 6.87
N LEU A 153 1.80 -21.27 5.67
CA LEU A 153 1.06 -22.17 4.78
C LEU A 153 1.96 -23.31 4.26
N GLY A 154 3.18 -23.00 3.83
CA GLY A 154 4.16 -24.01 3.40
C GLY A 154 4.56 -24.98 4.52
N THR A 155 4.70 -24.48 5.74
CA THR A 155 4.96 -25.35 6.91
C THR A 155 3.80 -26.32 7.16
N SER A 156 2.55 -25.83 7.08
CA SER A 156 1.36 -26.68 7.25
C SER A 156 1.19 -27.69 6.11
N ILE A 157 1.59 -27.35 4.88
CA ILE A 157 1.61 -28.29 3.74
C ILE A 157 2.57 -29.44 4.04
N ASN A 158 3.81 -29.15 4.43
CA ASN A 158 4.80 -30.18 4.77
C ASN A 158 4.33 -31.07 5.93
N GLU A 159 3.66 -30.49 6.93
CA GLU A 159 3.11 -31.24 8.07
C GLU A 159 1.96 -32.17 7.66
N ALA A 160 1.05 -31.71 6.80
CA ALA A 160 -0.02 -32.54 6.25
C ALA A 160 0.52 -33.70 5.38
N GLU A 161 1.56 -33.44 4.58
CA GLU A 161 2.23 -34.48 3.79
C GLU A 161 2.98 -35.49 4.67
N ALA A 162 3.60 -35.04 5.76
CA ALA A 162 4.22 -35.94 6.73
C ALA A 162 3.18 -36.86 7.38
N ILE A 163 1.98 -36.37 7.68
CA ILE A 163 0.86 -37.17 8.23
C ILE A 163 0.40 -38.24 7.24
N GLN A 164 0.38 -37.97 5.93
CA GLN A 164 0.05 -38.98 4.92
C GLN A 164 1.12 -40.08 4.81
N ASN A 165 2.35 -39.81 5.24
CA ASN A 165 3.51 -40.70 5.08
C ASN A 165 3.97 -41.38 6.40
N ASN A 166 3.28 -41.17 7.52
CA ASN A 166 3.74 -41.60 8.86
C ASN A 166 3.36 -43.05 9.25
N GLY A 167 2.68 -43.81 8.38
CA GLY A 167 2.30 -45.21 8.62
C GLY A 167 1.15 -45.42 9.62
N VAL A 168 0.51 -44.36 10.10
CA VAL A 168 -0.68 -44.41 10.97
C VAL A 168 -1.94 -44.43 10.12
N SER A 169 -2.86 -45.38 10.38
CA SER A 169 -4.16 -45.44 9.68
C SER A 169 -5.15 -44.48 10.34
N TYR A 170 -5.73 -43.56 9.56
CA TYR A 170 -6.71 -42.57 10.02
C TYR A 170 -8.10 -42.87 9.43
N THR A 171 -9.17 -42.38 10.07
CA THR A 171 -10.53 -42.59 9.56
C THR A 171 -10.70 -41.97 8.16
N ASN A 172 -11.46 -42.64 7.29
CA ASN A 172 -11.74 -42.20 5.92
C ASN A 172 -12.26 -40.75 5.85
N ASN A 173 -13.10 -40.35 6.82
CA ASN A 173 -13.64 -38.98 6.89
C ASN A 173 -12.56 -37.94 7.17
N SER A 174 -11.64 -38.23 8.10
CA SER A 174 -10.55 -37.31 8.43
C SER A 174 -9.51 -37.19 7.32
N ILE A 175 -9.19 -38.30 6.63
CA ILE A 175 -8.31 -38.29 5.45
C ILE A 175 -8.94 -37.50 4.29
N ALA A 176 -10.23 -37.68 4.03
CA ALA A 176 -10.92 -36.94 2.97
C ALA A 176 -10.91 -35.42 3.22
N ALA A 177 -11.09 -35.00 4.48
CA ALA A 177 -10.99 -33.60 4.89
C ALA A 177 -9.56 -33.05 4.75
N LEU A 178 -8.54 -33.82 5.14
CA LEU A 178 -7.13 -33.45 4.98
C LEU A 178 -6.75 -33.29 3.50
N ASN A 179 -7.12 -34.25 2.65
CA ASN A 179 -6.82 -34.21 1.22
C ASN A 179 -7.46 -33.00 0.52
N SER A 180 -8.71 -32.69 0.87
CA SER A 180 -9.42 -31.54 0.32
C SER A 180 -8.78 -30.21 0.75
N ALA A 181 -8.38 -30.10 2.02
CA ALA A 181 -7.71 -28.91 2.54
C ALA A 181 -6.29 -28.75 1.99
N LEU A 182 -5.55 -29.85 1.80
CA LEU A 182 -4.21 -29.86 1.22
C LEU A 182 -4.24 -29.44 -0.26
N GLN A 183 -5.24 -29.90 -1.02
CA GLN A 183 -5.44 -29.48 -2.41
C GLN A 183 -5.72 -27.97 -2.52
N ASN A 184 -6.58 -27.43 -1.64
CA ASN A 184 -6.82 -25.98 -1.58
C ASN A 184 -5.54 -25.21 -1.22
N ALA A 185 -4.81 -25.68 -0.20
CA ALA A 185 -3.54 -25.10 0.22
C ALA A 185 -2.52 -25.04 -0.92
N TYR A 186 -2.40 -26.09 -1.73
CA TYR A 186 -1.54 -26.09 -2.91
C TYR A 186 -1.96 -25.06 -3.96
N ASN A 187 -3.26 -24.96 -4.24
CA ASN A 187 -3.79 -23.98 -5.20
C ASN A 187 -3.50 -22.54 -4.74
N VAL A 188 -3.65 -22.24 -3.45
CA VAL A 188 -3.39 -20.91 -2.89
C VAL A 188 -1.89 -20.62 -2.78
N PHE A 189 -1.09 -21.60 -2.36
CA PHE A 189 0.37 -21.48 -2.24
C PHE A 189 1.01 -21.19 -3.60
N ASN A 190 0.55 -21.86 -4.66
CA ASN A 190 1.07 -21.70 -6.02
C ASN A 190 0.43 -20.56 -6.82
N ASN A 191 -0.61 -19.88 -6.30
CA ASN A 191 -1.21 -18.74 -6.98
C ASN A 191 -0.37 -17.46 -6.75
N PRO A 192 0.21 -16.85 -7.81
CA PRO A 192 0.97 -15.61 -7.68
C PRO A 192 0.08 -14.37 -7.46
N ASN A 193 -1.21 -14.47 -7.78
CA ASN A 193 -2.20 -13.38 -7.68
C ASN A 193 -3.12 -13.50 -6.47
N THR A 194 -2.73 -14.27 -5.45
CA THR A 194 -3.51 -14.41 -4.21
C THR A 194 -3.30 -13.21 -3.28
N ASP A 195 -4.08 -13.10 -2.20
CA ASP A 195 -3.91 -12.08 -1.16
C ASP A 195 -3.64 -12.72 0.21
N GLN A 196 -3.16 -11.92 1.18
CA GLN A 196 -2.77 -12.42 2.49
C GLN A 196 -3.96 -12.99 3.28
N ALA A 197 -5.17 -12.49 3.03
CA ALA A 197 -6.37 -13.01 3.69
C ALA A 197 -6.69 -14.42 3.21
N THR A 198 -6.54 -14.68 1.92
CA THR A 198 -6.72 -15.98 1.27
C THR A 198 -5.65 -16.97 1.72
N ILE A 199 -4.39 -16.55 1.82
CA ILE A 199 -3.29 -17.37 2.37
C ILE A 199 -3.58 -17.76 3.83
N ASN A 200 -3.97 -16.78 4.66
CA ASN A 200 -4.26 -17.03 6.07
C ASN A 200 -5.48 -17.96 6.24
N SER A 201 -6.52 -17.77 5.42
CA SER A 201 -7.72 -18.63 5.44
C SER A 201 -7.42 -20.05 5.00
N SER A 202 -6.64 -20.23 3.93
CA SER A 202 -6.20 -21.53 3.44
C SER A 202 -5.33 -22.26 4.47
N ASN A 203 -4.39 -21.54 5.12
CA ASN A 203 -3.57 -22.09 6.20
C ASN A 203 -4.43 -22.52 7.40
N GLN A 204 -5.44 -21.73 7.78
CA GLN A 204 -6.35 -22.07 8.86
C GLN A 204 -7.19 -23.32 8.54
N GLN A 205 -7.69 -23.44 7.30
CA GLN A 205 -8.43 -24.62 6.86
C GLN A 205 -7.57 -25.88 6.90
N LEU A 206 -6.33 -25.80 6.41
CA LEU A 206 -5.37 -26.92 6.46
C LEU A 206 -5.01 -27.29 7.91
N ARG A 207 -4.76 -26.30 8.77
CA ARG A 207 -4.51 -26.53 10.21
C ARG A 207 -5.69 -27.18 10.92
N ASN A 208 -6.91 -26.78 10.60
CA ASN A 208 -8.11 -27.41 11.16
C ASN A 208 -8.24 -28.87 10.71
N ALA A 209 -7.91 -29.18 9.46
CA ALA A 209 -7.93 -30.55 8.95
C ALA A 209 -6.83 -31.42 9.59
N ILE A 210 -5.61 -30.88 9.74
CA ILE A 210 -4.50 -31.53 10.48
C ILE A 210 -4.92 -31.83 11.93
N ASN A 211 -5.48 -30.85 12.64
CA ASN A 211 -5.91 -31.01 14.03
C ASN A 211 -7.18 -31.89 14.17
N GLY A 212 -7.95 -32.04 13.10
CA GLY A 212 -9.15 -32.87 13.01
C GLY A 212 -8.87 -34.30 12.58
N MET A 213 -7.61 -34.71 12.47
CA MET A 213 -7.23 -36.09 12.17
C MET A 213 -7.66 -37.02 13.30
N VAL A 214 -8.37 -38.10 12.94
CA VAL A 214 -8.86 -39.10 13.89
C VAL A 214 -8.23 -40.43 13.50
N GLU A 215 -7.40 -40.98 14.38
CA GLU A 215 -6.82 -42.32 14.19
C GLU A 215 -7.95 -43.34 14.01
N ALA A 216 -7.81 -44.20 12.99
CA ALA A 216 -8.74 -45.30 12.79
C ALA A 216 -8.64 -46.25 14.01
N PRO A 217 -9.77 -46.78 14.51
CA PRO A 217 -9.73 -47.83 15.51
C PRO A 217 -8.87 -48.99 14.97
N ILE A 218 -7.85 -49.40 15.72
CA ILE A 218 -7.20 -50.69 15.47
C ILE A 218 -8.27 -51.74 15.80
N GLU A 219 -8.89 -52.34 14.79
CA GLU A 219 -9.75 -53.49 15.03
C GLU A 219 -8.90 -54.59 15.65
N SER A 220 -9.13 -54.87 16.93
CA SER A 220 -8.52 -56.01 17.61
C SER A 220 -8.92 -57.29 16.87
N ALA A 221 -7.96 -58.15 16.54
CA ALA A 221 -8.24 -59.44 15.92
C ALA A 221 -9.26 -60.26 16.74
N ASP A 222 -10.23 -60.86 16.07
CA ASP A 222 -11.17 -61.80 16.69
C ASP A 222 -10.43 -63.10 17.05
N LYS A 223 -10.19 -63.29 18.34
CA LYS A 223 -9.48 -64.44 18.91
C LYS A 223 -10.40 -65.55 19.39
N THR A 224 -11.71 -65.44 19.15
CA THR A 224 -12.72 -66.35 19.72
C THR A 224 -12.47 -67.79 19.27
N ALA A 225 -12.24 -68.02 17.97
CA ALA A 225 -12.00 -69.35 17.43
C ALA A 225 -10.67 -69.97 17.92
N LEU A 226 -9.61 -69.16 17.98
CA LEU A 226 -8.30 -69.58 18.48
C LEU A 226 -8.37 -69.95 19.98
N GLY A 227 -9.03 -69.12 20.79
CA GLY A 227 -9.22 -69.38 22.22
C GLY A 227 -10.04 -70.64 22.49
N ALA A 228 -11.12 -70.86 21.73
CA ALA A 228 -11.92 -72.08 21.82
C ALA A 228 -11.10 -73.35 21.50
N LEU A 229 -10.29 -73.31 20.44
CA LEU A 229 -9.44 -74.43 20.04
C LEU A 229 -8.29 -74.70 21.02
N ILE A 230 -7.69 -73.66 21.62
CA ILE A 230 -6.71 -73.82 22.70
C ILE A 230 -7.37 -74.54 23.87
N ASN A 231 -8.58 -74.14 24.28
CA ASN A 231 -9.30 -74.82 25.36
C ASN A 231 -9.63 -76.27 25.01
N GLU A 232 -10.13 -76.54 23.80
CA GLU A 232 -10.46 -77.89 23.30
C GLU A 232 -9.25 -78.82 23.27
N SER A 233 -8.07 -78.30 22.93
CA SER A 233 -6.83 -79.07 22.80
C SER A 233 -5.99 -79.14 24.07
N THR A 234 -6.31 -78.35 25.10
CA THR A 234 -5.62 -78.34 26.40
C THR A 234 -5.58 -79.72 27.09
N PRO A 235 -6.66 -80.53 27.09
CA PRO A 235 -6.61 -81.86 27.69
C PRO A 235 -5.52 -82.76 27.08
N ALA A 236 -5.28 -82.68 25.77
CA ALA A 236 -4.22 -83.45 25.13
C ALA A 236 -2.82 -83.02 25.60
N MET A 237 -2.59 -81.72 25.83
CA MET A 237 -1.35 -81.23 26.44
C MET A 237 -1.15 -81.72 27.89
N ASN A 238 -2.23 -82.05 28.59
CA ASN A 238 -2.17 -82.56 29.96
C ASN A 238 -1.95 -84.08 30.02
N THR A 239 -2.16 -84.82 28.93
CA THR A 239 -1.98 -86.28 28.85
C THR A 239 -1.05 -86.70 27.71
N PRO A 240 0.20 -86.20 27.66
CA PRO A 240 1.13 -86.47 26.55
C PRO A 240 1.36 -87.97 26.31
N HIS A 241 1.33 -88.79 27.37
CA HIS A 241 1.53 -90.24 27.31
C HIS A 241 0.39 -91.01 26.65
N ALA A 242 -0.78 -90.39 26.46
CA ALA A 242 -1.89 -91.00 25.73
C ALA A 242 -1.65 -91.02 24.20
N TYR A 243 -0.63 -90.32 23.71
CA TYR A 243 -0.37 -90.10 22.30
C TYR A 243 1.05 -90.53 21.90
N THR A 244 1.24 -90.88 20.63
CA THR A 244 2.56 -91.20 20.09
C THR A 244 3.44 -89.95 20.06
N SER A 245 4.71 -90.07 20.47
CA SER A 245 5.65 -88.93 20.49
C SER A 245 5.77 -88.24 19.12
N ALA A 246 5.70 -89.02 18.04
CA ALA A 246 5.77 -88.55 16.65
C ALA A 246 4.64 -87.57 16.28
N THR A 247 3.45 -87.73 16.87
CA THR A 247 2.30 -86.84 16.62
C THR A 247 2.16 -85.76 17.68
N PHE A 248 2.57 -86.05 18.92
CA PHE A 248 2.46 -85.14 20.05
C PHE A 248 3.45 -83.96 20.01
N GLU A 249 4.73 -84.17 19.69
CA GLU A 249 5.73 -83.08 19.68
C GLU A 249 5.39 -81.95 18.69
N PRO A 250 4.99 -82.24 17.42
CA PRO A 250 4.56 -81.19 16.50
C PRO A 250 3.29 -80.47 16.95
N PHE A 251 2.39 -81.16 17.65
CA PHE A 251 1.19 -80.57 18.25
C PHE A 251 1.54 -79.61 19.39
N ALA A 252 2.38 -80.04 20.35
CA ALA A 252 2.81 -79.23 21.48
C ALA A 252 3.48 -77.92 21.04
N LYS A 253 4.30 -77.98 19.97
CA LYS A 253 4.91 -76.78 19.38
C LYS A 253 3.87 -75.79 18.85
N GLN A 254 2.85 -76.26 18.14
CA GLN A 254 1.80 -75.38 17.61
C GLN A 254 0.85 -74.88 18.69
N TYR A 255 0.59 -75.68 19.73
CA TYR A 255 -0.19 -75.25 20.90
C TYR A 255 0.49 -74.08 21.63
N ASN A 256 1.80 -74.15 21.82
CA ASN A 256 2.57 -73.05 22.42
C ASN A 256 2.59 -71.80 21.54
N ASN A 257 2.76 -71.95 20.22
CA ASN A 257 2.71 -70.84 19.27
C ASN A 257 1.33 -70.15 19.27
N ALA A 258 0.26 -70.94 19.21
CA ALA A 258 -1.12 -70.46 19.29
C ALA A 258 -1.40 -69.69 20.60
N THR A 259 -0.88 -70.19 21.73
CA THR A 259 -1.04 -69.53 23.03
C THR A 259 -0.28 -68.20 23.09
N ALA A 260 0.89 -68.09 22.45
CA ALA A 260 1.64 -66.85 22.36
C ALA A 260 0.88 -65.79 21.54
N ILE A 261 0.35 -66.17 20.37
CA ILE A 261 -0.46 -65.27 19.51
C ILE A 261 -1.78 -64.87 20.19
N PHE A 262 -2.42 -65.79 20.90
CA PHE A 262 -3.64 -65.50 21.66
C PHE A 262 -3.40 -64.42 22.74
N ASN A 263 -2.24 -64.47 23.42
CA ASN A 263 -1.87 -63.52 24.47
C ASN A 263 -1.21 -62.23 23.96
N ASP A 264 -0.86 -62.13 22.68
CA ASP A 264 -0.24 -60.94 22.10
C ASP A 264 -1.29 -59.84 21.80
N PRO A 265 -1.29 -58.70 22.51
CA PRO A 265 -2.25 -57.61 22.28
C PRO A 265 -2.06 -56.92 20.91
N GLY A 266 -0.95 -57.17 20.20
CA GLY A 266 -0.66 -56.63 18.86
C GLY A 266 -0.88 -57.61 17.71
N ALA A 267 -1.36 -58.84 17.97
CA ALA A 267 -1.60 -59.83 16.93
C ALA A 267 -2.66 -59.34 15.92
N ASN A 268 -2.33 -59.38 14.63
CA ASN A 268 -3.27 -59.09 13.56
C ASN A 268 -4.15 -60.32 13.24
N GLN A 269 -5.25 -60.13 12.50
CA GLN A 269 -6.18 -61.22 12.18
C GLN A 269 -5.52 -62.37 11.42
N TYR A 270 -4.58 -62.08 10.53
CA TYR A 270 -3.86 -63.09 9.75
C TYR A 270 -3.02 -64.01 10.63
N ASP A 271 -2.35 -63.47 11.65
CA ASP A 271 -1.57 -64.26 12.60
C ASP A 271 -2.47 -65.13 13.49
N VAL A 272 -3.63 -64.61 13.90
CA VAL A 272 -4.63 -65.35 14.68
C VAL A 272 -5.22 -66.50 13.87
N ASP A 273 -5.63 -66.27 12.62
CA ASP A 273 -6.21 -67.28 11.73
C ASP A 273 -5.19 -68.38 11.38
N ASN A 274 -3.94 -67.98 11.12
CA ASN A 274 -2.86 -68.94 10.86
C ASN A 274 -2.54 -69.81 12.07
N ALA A 275 -2.49 -69.20 13.27
CA ALA A 275 -2.24 -69.93 14.51
C ALA A 275 -3.37 -70.93 14.81
N GLU A 276 -4.62 -70.53 14.58
CA GLU A 276 -5.80 -71.38 14.73
C GLU A 276 -5.74 -72.57 13.77
N SER A 277 -5.48 -72.32 12.49
CA SER A 277 -5.42 -73.37 11.46
C SER A 277 -4.24 -74.33 11.69
N ALA A 278 -3.07 -73.82 12.07
CA ALA A 278 -1.89 -74.64 12.35
C ALA A 278 -2.07 -75.53 13.58
N LEU A 279 -2.68 -75.01 14.65
CA LEU A 279 -3.03 -75.79 15.83
C LEU A 279 -4.08 -76.85 15.50
N ARG A 280 -5.14 -76.47 14.78
CA ARG A 280 -6.25 -77.38 14.42
C ARG A 280 -5.75 -78.57 13.61
N TYR A 281 -4.86 -78.31 12.66
CA TYR A 281 -4.25 -79.36 11.85
C TYR A 281 -3.48 -80.38 12.68
N ARG A 282 -2.65 -79.92 13.63
CA ARG A 282 -1.86 -80.82 14.47
C ARG A 282 -2.71 -81.54 15.50
N PHE A 283 -3.70 -80.86 16.07
CA PHE A 283 -4.62 -81.44 17.04
C PHE A 283 -5.41 -82.62 16.43
N LYS A 284 -5.90 -82.48 15.19
CA LYS A 284 -6.58 -83.56 14.45
C LYS A 284 -5.68 -84.75 14.10
N LYS A 285 -4.35 -84.60 14.15
CA LYS A 285 -3.37 -85.63 13.79
C LYS A 285 -2.77 -86.34 14.99
N LEU A 286 -3.23 -86.06 16.20
CA LEU A 286 -2.82 -86.78 17.38
C LEU A 286 -3.26 -88.25 17.27
N GLU A 287 -2.30 -89.15 17.35
CA GLU A 287 -2.52 -90.60 17.32
C GLU A 287 -2.36 -91.16 18.73
N LEU A 288 -3.35 -91.92 19.20
CA LEU A 288 -3.28 -92.59 20.48
C LEU A 288 -2.14 -93.62 20.49
N SER A 289 -1.38 -93.69 21.58
CA SER A 289 -0.40 -94.76 21.77
C SER A 289 -1.15 -96.07 22.01
N GLY A 290 -1.34 -96.86 20.96
CA GLY A 290 -1.98 -98.17 21.05
C GLY A 290 -1.02 -99.21 21.60
N GLU A 291 -1.01 -99.42 22.92
CA GLU A 291 -0.59 -100.68 23.57
C GLU A 291 -1.02 -100.68 25.04
N GLY A 292 -1.55 -101.82 25.50
CA GLY A 292 -2.04 -102.07 26.86
C GLY A 292 -0.93 -102.14 27.92
N PRO A 293 -1.29 -102.39 29.20
CA PRO A 293 -0.57 -101.91 30.37
C PRO A 293 0.77 -102.62 30.55
N ILE A 294 1.85 -101.93 30.21
CA ILE A 294 3.19 -102.23 30.70
C ILE A 294 3.33 -101.45 32.00
N ASP A 295 3.61 -102.14 33.11
CA ASP A 295 3.78 -101.58 34.46
C ASP A 295 4.67 -100.32 34.39
N PRO A 296 4.11 -99.11 34.51
CA PRO A 296 4.86 -97.93 34.12
C PRO A 296 5.72 -97.46 35.28
N VAL A 297 7.01 -97.26 34.99
CA VAL A 297 7.80 -96.27 35.73
C VAL A 297 7.03 -94.95 35.65
N VAL A 298 6.48 -94.51 36.77
CA VAL A 298 5.68 -93.29 36.88
C VAL A 298 6.52 -92.09 36.44
N ASN A 299 6.13 -91.44 35.35
CA ASN A 299 6.86 -90.32 34.77
C ASN A 299 6.47 -89.02 35.48
N LYS A 300 7.43 -88.44 36.20
CA LYS A 300 7.25 -87.21 37.00
C LYS A 300 7.88 -85.96 36.36
N ALA A 301 8.45 -86.07 35.16
CA ALA A 301 9.24 -84.99 34.56
C ALA A 301 8.43 -83.69 34.40
N SER A 302 7.18 -83.79 33.92
CA SER A 302 6.29 -82.63 33.75
C SER A 302 5.91 -81.99 35.08
N LEU A 303 5.61 -82.80 36.10
CA LEU A 303 5.33 -82.32 37.45
C LEU A 303 6.54 -81.60 38.06
N GLN A 304 7.75 -82.12 37.86
CA GLN A 304 9.00 -81.50 38.31
C GLN A 304 9.25 -80.14 37.62
N ALA A 305 8.96 -80.03 36.32
CA ALA A 305 9.06 -78.78 35.59
C ALA A 305 8.06 -77.73 36.10
N SER A 306 6.80 -78.10 36.31
CA SER A 306 5.76 -77.22 36.88
C SER A 306 6.09 -76.79 38.31
N ILE A 307 6.67 -77.67 39.13
CA ILE A 307 7.15 -77.32 40.48
C ILE A 307 8.24 -76.25 40.41
N LYS A 308 9.20 -76.39 39.48
CA LYS A 308 10.26 -75.40 39.28
C LYS A 308 9.71 -74.05 38.83
N GLU A 309 8.73 -74.05 37.93
CA GLU A 309 8.04 -72.83 37.49
C GLU A 309 7.26 -72.16 38.63
N ALA A 310 6.50 -72.94 39.40
CA ALA A 310 5.77 -72.46 40.57
C ALA A 310 6.71 -71.85 41.62
N ASP A 311 7.85 -72.50 41.92
CA ASP A 311 8.85 -71.99 42.84
C ASP A 311 9.45 -70.65 42.36
N ALA A 312 9.73 -70.52 41.06
CA ALA A 312 10.20 -69.27 40.48
C ALA A 312 9.14 -68.15 40.60
N LYS A 313 7.86 -68.45 40.36
CA LYS A 313 6.77 -67.47 40.52
C LYS A 313 6.54 -67.06 41.98
N LEU A 314 6.68 -67.98 42.92
CA LEU A 314 6.59 -67.70 44.36
C LEU A 314 7.75 -66.81 44.86
N ALA A 315 8.94 -66.95 44.28
CA ALA A 315 10.07 -66.04 44.55
C ALA A 315 9.78 -64.59 44.12
N GLU A 316 8.90 -64.41 43.14
CA GLU A 316 8.40 -63.11 42.68
C GLU A 316 7.03 -62.74 43.29
N SER A 317 6.63 -63.35 44.41
CA SER A 317 5.30 -63.20 45.03
C SER A 317 4.87 -61.74 45.26
N GLY A 318 5.81 -60.81 45.47
CA GLY A 318 5.53 -59.37 45.60
C GLY A 318 4.86 -58.74 44.37
N LYS A 319 4.91 -59.40 43.19
CA LYS A 319 4.27 -58.96 41.94
C LYS A 319 2.81 -59.40 41.81
N TYR A 320 2.31 -60.23 42.71
CA TYR A 320 1.00 -60.88 42.61
C TYR A 320 0.13 -60.60 43.85
N THR A 321 -1.18 -60.85 43.77
CA THR A 321 -2.10 -60.69 44.92
C THR A 321 -1.84 -61.76 45.97
N SER A 322 -2.01 -61.42 47.24
CA SER A 322 -1.81 -62.34 48.36
C SER A 322 -2.67 -63.61 48.25
N GLU A 323 -3.90 -63.48 47.76
CA GLU A 323 -4.82 -64.60 47.56
C GLU A 323 -4.32 -65.59 46.49
N SER A 324 -3.92 -65.10 45.32
CA SER A 324 -3.45 -65.95 44.23
C SER A 324 -2.09 -66.60 44.53
N VAL A 325 -1.20 -65.90 45.22
CA VAL A 325 0.07 -66.44 45.74
C VAL A 325 -0.19 -67.54 46.76
N SER A 326 -1.14 -67.35 47.69
CA SER A 326 -1.53 -68.34 48.69
C SER A 326 -2.05 -69.63 48.05
N ASN A 327 -2.91 -69.50 47.02
CA ASN A 327 -3.41 -70.64 46.25
C ASN A 327 -2.27 -71.40 45.55
N LEU A 328 -1.37 -70.68 44.85
CA LEU A 328 -0.22 -71.31 44.20
C LEU A 328 0.68 -72.04 45.21
N GLN A 329 0.92 -71.45 46.38
CA GLN A 329 1.78 -72.06 47.39
C GLN A 329 1.16 -73.34 47.97
N SER A 330 -0.15 -73.35 48.20
CA SER A 330 -0.89 -74.54 48.65
C SER A 330 -0.82 -75.68 47.62
N VAL A 331 -1.10 -75.37 46.35
CA VAL A 331 -1.09 -76.37 45.27
C VAL A 331 0.32 -76.87 44.97
N ASN A 332 1.33 -76.01 45.00
CA ASN A 332 2.74 -76.39 44.82
C ASN A 332 3.22 -77.34 45.94
N ASN A 333 2.81 -77.12 47.19
CA ASN A 333 3.10 -78.05 48.29
C ASN A 333 2.46 -79.43 48.06
N THR A 334 1.23 -79.47 47.55
CA THR A 334 0.53 -80.72 47.21
C THR A 334 1.23 -81.45 46.06
N ALA A 335 1.65 -80.72 45.02
CA ALA A 335 2.43 -81.24 43.91
C ALA A 335 3.78 -81.81 44.36
N LYS A 336 4.51 -81.12 45.24
CA LYS A 336 5.77 -81.62 45.82
C LYS A 336 5.58 -82.94 46.60
N LYS A 337 4.48 -83.08 47.35
CA LYS A 337 4.14 -84.33 48.05
C LYS A 337 3.91 -85.49 47.07
N VAL A 338 3.18 -85.25 45.98
CA VAL A 338 2.95 -86.26 44.94
C VAL A 338 4.25 -86.62 44.21
N ASN A 339 5.10 -85.63 43.92
CA ASN A 339 6.40 -85.86 43.31
C ASN A 339 7.32 -86.74 44.17
N SER A 340 7.32 -86.56 45.49
CA SER A 340 8.14 -87.35 46.43
C SER A 340 7.55 -88.72 46.80
N ASN A 341 6.29 -89.00 46.47
CA ASN A 341 5.64 -90.28 46.77
C ASN A 341 6.09 -91.36 45.77
N ALA A 342 6.84 -92.36 46.22
CA ALA A 342 7.34 -93.46 45.38
C ALA A 342 6.22 -94.37 44.83
N GLY A 343 5.06 -94.44 45.50
CA GLY A 343 3.90 -95.22 45.08
C GLY A 343 2.80 -94.40 44.40
N ALA A 344 3.08 -93.16 43.98
CA ALA A 344 2.10 -92.34 43.28
C ALA A 344 1.73 -92.97 41.94
N THR A 345 0.45 -93.10 41.63
CA THR A 345 0.02 -93.56 40.29
C THR A 345 0.25 -92.46 39.25
N GLN A 346 0.34 -92.82 37.96
CA GLN A 346 0.48 -91.82 36.90
C GLN A 346 -0.69 -90.82 36.92
N GLN A 347 -1.91 -91.30 37.17
CA GLN A 347 -3.09 -90.44 37.32
C GLN A 347 -2.94 -89.41 38.46
N GLN A 348 -2.33 -89.79 39.59
CA GLN A 348 -2.07 -88.86 40.70
C GLN A 348 -1.02 -87.80 40.32
N VAL A 349 0.04 -88.19 39.59
CA VAL A 349 1.06 -87.27 39.09
C VAL A 349 0.47 -86.29 38.06
N ASP A 350 -0.35 -86.78 37.14
CA ASP A 350 -1.00 -85.96 36.11
C ASP A 350 -2.00 -84.97 36.73
N THR A 351 -2.79 -85.43 37.70
CA THR A 351 -3.73 -84.58 38.45
C THR A 351 -2.99 -83.48 39.22
N ALA A 352 -1.88 -83.83 39.89
CA ALA A 352 -1.07 -82.85 40.61
C ALA A 352 -0.45 -81.82 39.66
N ASN A 353 -0.01 -82.25 38.48
CA ASN A 353 0.57 -81.37 37.47
C ASN A 353 -0.49 -80.41 36.89
N ALA A 354 -1.67 -80.91 36.54
CA ALA A 354 -2.78 -80.11 36.03
C ALA A 354 -3.23 -79.06 37.04
N ASN A 355 -3.39 -79.45 38.31
CA ASN A 355 -3.74 -78.52 39.38
C ASN A 355 -2.68 -77.43 39.56
N LEU A 356 -1.40 -77.80 39.54
CA LEU A 356 -0.30 -76.83 39.68
C LEU A 356 -0.24 -75.84 38.51
N GLN A 357 -0.39 -76.33 37.28
CA GLN A 357 -0.47 -75.48 36.09
C GLN A 357 -1.67 -74.51 36.14
N ASN A 358 -2.82 -74.97 36.61
CA ASN A 358 -3.99 -74.09 36.82
C ASN A 358 -3.72 -73.03 37.89
N ALA A 359 -3.04 -73.39 38.98
CA ALA A 359 -2.68 -72.43 40.03
C ALA A 359 -1.64 -71.39 39.55
N ILE A 360 -0.68 -71.79 38.71
CA ILE A 360 0.28 -70.87 38.06
C ILE A 360 -0.46 -69.89 37.14
N LYS A 361 -1.38 -70.38 36.31
CA LYS A 361 -2.24 -69.55 35.43
C LYS A 361 -3.19 -68.65 36.23
N GLY A 362 -3.60 -69.08 37.41
CA GLY A 362 -4.46 -68.35 38.33
C GLY A 362 -3.76 -67.27 39.16
N LEU A 363 -2.46 -67.03 38.94
CA LEU A 363 -1.76 -65.90 39.54
C LEU A 363 -2.33 -64.56 39.04
N VAL A 364 -2.73 -63.71 39.98
CA VAL A 364 -3.29 -62.39 39.68
C VAL A 364 -2.22 -61.35 39.99
N ALA A 365 -1.82 -60.56 39.00
CA ALA A 365 -0.83 -59.50 39.20
C ALA A 365 -1.36 -58.47 40.21
N LYS A 366 -0.50 -57.98 41.09
CA LYS A 366 -0.80 -56.85 41.96
C LYS A 366 -0.91 -55.61 41.05
N SER A 367 -2.07 -54.95 41.04
CA SER A 367 -2.21 -53.70 40.29
C SER A 367 -1.24 -52.68 40.86
N VAL A 368 -0.28 -52.21 40.06
CA VAL A 368 0.47 -51.00 40.39
C VAL A 368 -0.53 -49.86 40.20
N GLU A 369 -0.90 -49.17 41.29
CA GLU A 369 -1.74 -47.98 41.17
C GLU A 369 -1.07 -47.00 40.18
N ALA A 370 -1.83 -46.51 39.21
CA ALA A 370 -1.31 -45.53 38.26
C ALA A 370 -0.86 -44.26 39.01
N ASN A 371 0.29 -43.71 38.65
CA ASN A 371 0.80 -42.48 39.24
C ASN A 371 0.00 -41.28 38.71
N LYS A 372 -0.80 -40.66 39.59
CA LYS A 372 -1.70 -39.54 39.26
C LYS A 372 -1.13 -38.16 39.58
N THR A 373 0.16 -38.06 39.91
CA THR A 373 0.80 -36.81 40.35
C THR A 373 0.68 -35.72 39.29
N GLU A 374 1.01 -36.04 38.03
CA GLU A 374 0.95 -35.07 36.93
C GLU A 374 -0.48 -34.68 36.54
N LEU A 375 -1.41 -35.63 36.62
CA LEU A 375 -2.83 -35.38 36.38
C LEU A 375 -3.40 -34.39 37.40
N LYS A 376 -3.08 -34.56 38.69
CA LYS A 376 -3.46 -33.61 39.76
C LYS A 376 -2.86 -32.22 39.52
N ALA A 377 -1.61 -32.14 39.07
CA ALA A 377 -0.99 -30.87 38.71
C ALA A 377 -1.67 -30.20 37.50
N ALA A 378 -2.03 -30.96 36.47
CA ALA A 378 -2.76 -30.46 35.30
C ALA A 378 -4.17 -29.94 35.68
N ILE A 379 -4.89 -30.66 36.55
CA ILE A 379 -6.19 -30.21 37.11
C ILE A 379 -6.04 -28.88 37.87
N SER A 380 -4.97 -28.73 38.65
CA SER A 380 -4.69 -27.48 39.36
C SER A 380 -4.37 -26.31 38.41
N ARG A 381 -3.58 -26.53 37.35
CA ARG A 381 -3.32 -25.54 36.30
C ARG A 381 -4.61 -25.12 35.59
N ALA A 382 -5.47 -26.08 35.24
CA ALA A 382 -6.76 -25.81 34.61
C ALA A 382 -7.68 -24.98 35.53
N ASN A 383 -7.75 -25.30 36.83
CA ASN A 383 -8.50 -24.50 37.81
C ASN A 383 -7.99 -23.06 37.90
N THR A 384 -6.67 -22.86 37.88
CA THR A 384 -6.07 -21.52 37.89
C THR A 384 -6.43 -20.75 36.61
N ALA A 385 -6.26 -21.35 35.43
CA ALA A 385 -6.59 -20.71 34.16
C ALA A 385 -8.08 -20.31 34.05
N LEU A 386 -8.98 -21.13 34.63
CA LEU A 386 -10.42 -20.86 34.63
C LEU A 386 -10.85 -19.74 35.60
N LYS A 387 -10.00 -19.28 36.53
CA LYS A 387 -10.30 -18.09 37.35
C LYS A 387 -10.44 -16.82 36.49
N ASP A 388 -9.69 -16.79 35.39
CA ASP A 388 -9.69 -15.69 34.44
C ASP A 388 -10.57 -15.99 33.20
N GLU A 389 -11.57 -16.88 33.31
CA GLU A 389 -12.36 -17.33 32.16
C GLU A 389 -13.07 -16.20 31.39
N ALA A 390 -13.36 -15.08 32.07
CA ALA A 390 -13.94 -13.88 31.44
C ALA A 390 -13.02 -13.23 30.40
N ASN A 391 -11.70 -13.49 30.47
CA ASN A 391 -10.69 -12.98 29.55
C ASN A 391 -10.53 -13.84 28.29
N TYR A 392 -11.20 -14.99 28.21
CA TYR A 392 -11.08 -15.95 27.11
C TYR A 392 -12.40 -16.11 26.33
N THR A 393 -12.35 -16.69 25.13
CA THR A 393 -13.55 -16.96 24.32
C THR A 393 -14.34 -18.11 24.94
N VAL A 394 -15.67 -18.04 24.81
CA VAL A 394 -16.61 -19.03 25.38
C VAL A 394 -16.29 -20.43 24.88
N GLU A 395 -15.97 -20.59 23.60
CA GLU A 395 -15.66 -21.87 22.98
C GLU A 395 -14.39 -22.50 23.57
N SER A 396 -13.32 -21.72 23.75
CA SER A 396 -12.06 -22.24 24.28
C SER A 396 -12.18 -22.63 25.76
N VAL A 397 -12.94 -21.85 26.55
CA VAL A 397 -13.25 -22.16 27.95
C VAL A 397 -14.07 -23.45 28.06
N GLN A 398 -15.04 -23.68 27.17
CA GLN A 398 -15.83 -24.91 27.18
C GLN A 398 -14.99 -26.17 26.92
N VAL A 399 -14.00 -26.10 26.02
CA VAL A 399 -13.09 -27.23 25.75
C VAL A 399 -12.24 -27.58 26.98
N VAL A 400 -11.77 -26.57 27.73
CA VAL A 400 -11.05 -26.79 28.99
C VAL A 400 -11.95 -27.40 30.06
N LYS A 401 -13.19 -26.90 30.20
CA LYS A 401 -14.17 -27.47 31.16
C LYS A 401 -14.46 -28.95 30.87
N ALA A 402 -14.66 -29.31 29.60
CA ALA A 402 -14.89 -30.70 29.19
C ALA A 402 -13.68 -31.61 29.46
N SER A 403 -12.48 -31.17 29.07
CA SER A 403 -11.24 -31.93 29.28
C SER A 403 -10.93 -32.11 30.77
N LYS A 404 -11.21 -31.08 31.58
CA LYS A 404 -11.08 -31.12 33.03
C LYS A 404 -12.03 -32.13 33.67
N ALA A 405 -13.29 -32.18 33.25
CA ALA A 405 -14.25 -33.14 33.77
C ALA A 405 -13.81 -34.60 33.50
N ASN A 406 -13.24 -34.87 32.31
CA ASN A 406 -12.66 -36.18 32.01
C ASN A 406 -11.43 -36.49 32.87
N ALA A 407 -10.54 -35.52 33.08
CA ALA A 407 -9.38 -35.66 33.94
C ALA A 407 -9.76 -35.96 35.40
N GLU A 408 -10.78 -35.28 35.95
CA GLU A 408 -11.29 -35.54 37.30
C GLU A 408 -11.95 -36.92 37.43
N ARG A 409 -12.59 -37.42 36.37
CA ARG A 409 -13.14 -38.78 36.34
C ARG A 409 -12.03 -39.84 36.41
N VAL A 410 -10.97 -39.69 35.61
CA VAL A 410 -9.79 -40.57 35.61
C VAL A 410 -9.02 -40.45 36.94
N GLU A 411 -8.98 -39.27 37.54
CA GLU A 411 -8.33 -39.06 38.84
C GLU A 411 -9.01 -39.86 39.96
N LYS A 412 -10.35 -39.91 39.99
CA LYS A 412 -11.14 -40.63 41.00
C LYS A 412 -11.25 -42.14 40.78
N ASP A 413 -11.06 -42.61 39.54
CA ASP A 413 -11.17 -44.04 39.23
C ASP A 413 -9.93 -44.82 39.69
N ALA A 414 -10.07 -45.62 40.73
CA ALA A 414 -9.00 -46.45 41.30
C ALA A 414 -8.48 -47.53 40.33
N LYS A 415 -9.22 -47.84 39.25
CA LYS A 415 -8.85 -48.85 38.24
C LYS A 415 -8.23 -48.27 36.98
N SER A 416 -8.07 -46.95 36.90
CA SER A 416 -7.49 -46.30 35.72
C SER A 416 -6.06 -46.78 35.46
N THR A 417 -5.75 -47.12 34.22
CA THR A 417 -4.40 -47.52 33.79
C THR A 417 -3.48 -46.30 33.66
N GLN A 418 -2.17 -46.51 33.68
CA GLN A 418 -1.21 -45.41 33.48
C GLN A 418 -1.43 -44.70 32.14
N THR A 419 -1.70 -45.43 31.07
CA THR A 419 -2.03 -44.87 29.75
C THR A 419 -3.26 -43.96 29.79
N GLN A 420 -4.29 -44.31 30.57
CA GLN A 420 -5.48 -43.45 30.73
C GLN A 420 -5.16 -42.18 31.51
N VAL A 421 -4.32 -42.28 32.55
CA VAL A 421 -3.85 -41.13 33.34
C VAL A 421 -2.99 -40.18 32.50
N ASP A 422 -2.05 -40.72 31.71
CA ASP A 422 -1.16 -39.95 30.85
C ASP A 422 -1.95 -39.25 29.74
N LYS A 423 -2.90 -39.96 29.12
CA LYS A 423 -3.78 -39.39 28.09
C LYS A 423 -4.64 -38.25 28.65
N ALA A 424 -5.28 -38.46 29.80
CA ALA A 424 -6.10 -37.43 30.44
C ALA A 424 -5.27 -36.19 30.82
N THR A 425 -4.01 -36.40 31.25
CA THR A 425 -3.07 -35.33 31.55
C THR A 425 -2.70 -34.53 30.30
N ALA A 426 -2.35 -35.22 29.21
CA ALA A 426 -1.98 -34.61 27.94
C ALA A 426 -3.14 -33.81 27.31
N ASP A 427 -4.35 -34.40 27.28
CA ASP A 427 -5.54 -33.75 26.73
C ASP A 427 -5.92 -32.49 27.53
N LEU A 428 -5.86 -32.56 28.87
CA LEU A 428 -6.12 -31.39 29.71
C LEU A 428 -5.10 -30.28 29.47
N ASN A 429 -3.80 -30.61 29.47
CA ASN A 429 -2.75 -29.62 29.20
C ASN A 429 -2.89 -28.98 27.82
N ARG A 430 -3.22 -29.78 26.78
CA ARG A 430 -3.46 -29.27 25.43
C ARG A 430 -4.63 -28.28 25.42
N SER A 431 -5.73 -28.60 26.09
CA SER A 431 -6.90 -27.71 26.15
C SER A 431 -6.58 -26.39 26.87
N VAL A 432 -5.84 -26.43 27.98
CA VAL A 432 -5.45 -25.23 28.74
C VAL A 432 -4.53 -24.34 27.90
N ASN A 433 -3.57 -24.92 27.18
CA ASN A 433 -2.68 -24.19 26.27
C ASN A 433 -3.40 -23.62 25.05
N ALA A 434 -4.59 -24.14 24.71
CA ALA A 434 -5.41 -23.70 23.60
C ALA A 434 -6.46 -22.63 23.98
N LEU A 435 -6.44 -22.11 25.21
CA LEU A 435 -7.28 -21.00 25.63
C LEU A 435 -7.04 -19.77 24.74
N LYS A 436 -8.12 -19.19 24.21
CA LYS A 436 -8.06 -18.04 23.30
C LYS A 436 -8.57 -16.81 24.01
N VAL A 437 -7.77 -15.75 24.09
CA VAL A 437 -8.22 -14.49 24.71
C VAL A 437 -9.40 -13.89 23.95
N LYS A 438 -10.36 -13.34 24.68
CA LYS A 438 -11.48 -12.61 24.11
C LYS A 438 -10.95 -11.35 23.43
N PRO A 439 -11.32 -11.09 22.16
CA PRO A 439 -10.90 -9.86 21.50
C PRO A 439 -11.47 -8.65 22.27
N VAL A 440 -10.59 -7.72 22.62
CA VAL A 440 -10.98 -6.44 23.24
C VAL A 440 -11.87 -5.71 22.25
N VAL A 441 -13.11 -5.42 22.62
CA VAL A 441 -14.02 -4.61 21.80
C VAL A 441 -13.48 -3.18 21.81
N VAL A 442 -12.93 -2.75 20.68
CA VAL A 442 -12.37 -1.41 20.52
C VAL A 442 -13.51 -0.39 20.45
N ASN A 443 -13.49 0.60 21.34
CA ASN A 443 -14.51 1.63 21.44
C ASN A 443 -14.27 2.72 20.40
N LYS A 444 -15.12 2.78 19.37
CA LYS A 444 -15.06 3.77 18.27
C LYS A 444 -16.03 4.95 18.41
N THR A 445 -16.68 5.09 19.57
CA THR A 445 -17.74 6.10 19.79
C THR A 445 -17.22 7.52 19.57
N GLU A 446 -16.06 7.86 20.13
CA GLU A 446 -15.46 9.20 19.99
C GLU A 446 -15.00 9.49 18.57
N LEU A 447 -14.43 8.49 17.88
CA LEU A 447 -14.03 8.62 16.47
C LEU A 447 -15.24 8.91 15.58
N LYS A 448 -16.38 8.26 15.85
CA LYS A 448 -17.65 8.53 15.14
C LYS A 448 -18.13 9.95 15.40
N ALA A 449 -18.03 10.43 16.64
CA ALA A 449 -18.36 11.80 16.99
C ALA A 449 -17.43 12.83 16.31
N ALA A 450 -16.12 12.55 16.24
CA ALA A 450 -15.15 13.40 15.54
C ALA A 450 -15.43 13.50 14.03
N ILE A 451 -15.76 12.38 13.38
CA ILE A 451 -16.19 12.38 11.96
C ILE A 451 -17.42 13.27 11.75
N SER A 452 -18.41 13.18 12.64
CA SER A 452 -19.61 14.04 12.59
C SER A 452 -19.28 15.52 12.81
N ARG A 453 -18.35 15.84 13.71
CA ARG A 453 -17.84 17.22 13.87
C ARG A 453 -17.17 17.72 12.58
N ALA A 454 -16.36 16.89 11.93
CA ALA A 454 -15.72 17.22 10.66
C ALA A 454 -16.76 17.47 9.55
N ASP A 455 -17.79 16.62 9.43
CA ASP A 455 -18.90 16.81 8.50
C ASP A 455 -19.59 18.17 8.71
N LYS A 456 -19.86 18.54 9.98
CA LYS A 456 -20.48 19.82 10.31
C LYS A 456 -19.59 21.01 9.97
N ALA A 457 -18.29 20.93 10.29
CA ALA A 457 -17.32 21.99 10.01
C ALA A 457 -17.16 22.25 8.50
N LEU A 458 -17.21 21.19 7.69
CA LEU A 458 -17.10 21.23 6.22
C LEU A 458 -18.41 21.63 5.51
N LYS A 459 -19.50 21.94 6.23
CA LYS A 459 -20.76 22.36 5.59
C LYS A 459 -20.65 23.71 4.89
N ASP A 460 -19.73 24.57 5.33
CA ASP A 460 -19.48 25.89 4.76
C ASP A 460 -17.98 26.12 4.57
N GLU A 461 -17.39 25.33 3.67
CA GLU A 461 -15.95 25.38 3.35
C GLU A 461 -15.51 26.76 2.83
N SER A 462 -16.44 27.54 2.28
CA SER A 462 -16.18 28.86 1.67
C SER A 462 -15.62 29.89 2.64
N LYS A 463 -15.87 29.70 3.94
CA LYS A 463 -15.38 30.52 5.04
C LYS A 463 -13.91 30.31 5.36
N TYR A 464 -13.32 29.21 4.92
CA TYR A 464 -11.97 28.80 5.31
C TYR A 464 -10.99 28.85 4.12
N THR A 465 -9.69 28.84 4.42
CA THR A 465 -8.63 28.71 3.41
C THR A 465 -8.67 27.30 2.80
N VAL A 466 -8.34 27.17 1.52
CA VAL A 466 -8.32 25.87 0.81
C VAL A 466 -7.39 24.88 1.52
N GLU A 467 -6.23 25.34 2.00
CA GLU A 467 -5.21 24.50 2.63
C GLU A 467 -5.72 23.88 3.95
N SER A 468 -6.33 24.68 4.83
CA SER A 468 -6.86 24.16 6.10
C SER A 468 -8.07 23.24 5.93
N VAL A 469 -8.92 23.48 4.92
CA VAL A 469 -10.01 22.58 4.55
C VAL A 469 -9.49 21.23 4.08
N GLN A 470 -8.41 21.22 3.28
CA GLN A 470 -7.81 20.00 2.77
C GLN A 470 -7.29 19.11 3.90
N VAL A 471 -6.62 19.68 4.90
CA VAL A 471 -6.13 18.94 6.08
C VAL A 471 -7.27 18.23 6.82
N VAL A 472 -8.43 18.89 7.00
CA VAL A 472 -9.61 18.24 7.62
C VAL A 472 -10.16 17.10 6.75
N LYS A 473 -10.16 17.25 5.41
CA LYS A 473 -10.62 16.20 4.50
C LYS A 473 -9.70 14.96 4.56
N ASP A 474 -8.39 15.18 4.60
CA ASP A 474 -7.40 14.11 4.66
C ASP A 474 -7.48 13.36 5.98
N GLU A 475 -7.51 14.07 7.12
CA GLU A 475 -7.64 13.43 8.43
C GLU A 475 -8.99 12.74 8.61
N LYS A 476 -10.07 13.27 8.03
CA LYS A 476 -11.37 12.60 8.03
C LYS A 476 -11.35 11.31 7.20
N ALA A 477 -10.62 11.28 6.09
CA ALA A 477 -10.45 10.06 5.30
C ALA A 477 -9.65 9.01 6.07
N ASN A 478 -8.59 9.42 6.77
CA ASN A 478 -7.82 8.53 7.66
C ASN A 478 -8.67 8.00 8.81
N ALA A 479 -9.45 8.87 9.46
CA ALA A 479 -10.39 8.49 10.52
C ALA A 479 -11.44 7.47 10.04
N LYS A 480 -11.95 7.60 8.81
CA LYS A 480 -12.86 6.61 8.21
C LYS A 480 -12.17 5.26 7.98
N LYS A 481 -10.94 5.24 7.47
CA LYS A 481 -10.17 3.99 7.33
C LYS A 481 -10.00 3.27 8.68
N VAL A 482 -9.69 4.01 9.74
CA VAL A 482 -9.58 3.45 11.11
C VAL A 482 -10.95 3.02 11.66
N MET A 483 -12.03 3.72 11.30
CA MET A 483 -13.41 3.33 11.64
C MET A 483 -13.79 1.98 11.01
N ASP A 484 -13.41 1.76 9.76
CA ASP A 484 -13.79 0.57 8.98
C ASP A 484 -12.85 -0.63 9.23
N ASP A 485 -11.63 -0.39 9.72
CA ASP A 485 -10.68 -1.45 10.05
C ASP A 485 -11.11 -2.25 11.29
N SER A 486 -11.49 -3.50 11.09
CA SER A 486 -11.90 -4.44 12.15
C SER A 486 -10.75 -4.88 13.06
N LYS A 487 -9.49 -4.63 12.66
CA LYS A 487 -8.28 -4.94 13.43
C LYS A 487 -7.67 -3.72 14.12
N ALA A 488 -8.23 -2.52 13.93
CA ALA A 488 -7.71 -1.30 14.53
C ALA A 488 -7.68 -1.40 16.06
N THR A 489 -6.53 -1.09 16.67
CA THR A 489 -6.34 -1.03 18.11
C THR A 489 -6.95 0.24 18.72
N GLN A 490 -7.21 0.24 20.03
CA GLN A 490 -7.72 1.45 20.71
C GLN A 490 -6.76 2.64 20.59
N ILE A 491 -5.45 2.40 20.54
CA ILE A 491 -4.44 3.46 20.35
C ILE A 491 -4.59 4.11 18.96
N GLN A 492 -4.82 3.31 17.92
CA GLN A 492 -5.05 3.81 16.57
C GLN A 492 -6.36 4.61 16.50
N VAL A 493 -7.42 4.13 17.14
CA VAL A 493 -8.71 4.85 17.23
C VAL A 493 -8.54 6.18 17.96
N ASN A 494 -7.87 6.20 19.13
CA ASN A 494 -7.63 7.42 19.89
C ASN A 494 -6.75 8.41 19.10
N SER A 495 -5.74 7.92 18.38
CA SER A 495 -4.87 8.76 17.54
C SER A 495 -5.64 9.37 16.38
N ALA A 496 -6.48 8.58 15.69
CA ALA A 496 -7.30 9.07 14.59
C ALA A 496 -8.32 10.13 15.07
N THR A 497 -8.94 9.91 16.24
CA THR A 497 -9.84 10.90 16.87
C THR A 497 -9.09 12.21 17.14
N ASN A 498 -7.94 12.13 17.81
CA ASN A 498 -7.15 13.30 18.17
C ASN A 498 -6.62 14.07 16.96
N ASN A 499 -6.16 13.37 15.93
CA ASN A 499 -5.65 14.00 14.71
C ASN A 499 -6.78 14.72 13.96
N LEU A 500 -7.96 14.09 13.86
CA LEU A 500 -9.12 14.72 13.24
C LEU A 500 -9.60 15.95 14.02
N ASP A 501 -9.70 15.86 15.35
CA ASP A 501 -10.09 17.02 16.17
C ASP A 501 -9.06 18.16 16.10
N LYS A 502 -7.76 17.86 16.05
CA LYS A 502 -6.70 18.86 15.80
C LYS A 502 -6.85 19.52 14.43
N ALA A 503 -7.16 18.76 13.39
CA ALA A 503 -7.39 19.32 12.06
C ALA A 503 -8.60 20.26 12.05
N ILE A 504 -9.72 19.84 12.65
CA ILE A 504 -10.94 20.65 12.76
C ILE A 504 -10.64 21.97 13.50
N THR A 505 -9.96 21.90 14.65
CA THR A 505 -9.62 23.09 15.45
C THR A 505 -8.59 24.01 14.77
N SER A 506 -7.83 23.48 13.80
CA SER A 506 -6.84 24.24 13.02
C SER A 506 -7.40 24.85 11.73
N LEU A 507 -8.72 24.78 11.49
CA LEU A 507 -9.37 25.45 10.37
C LEU A 507 -9.08 26.96 10.40
N LYS A 508 -8.56 27.49 9.29
CA LYS A 508 -8.19 28.90 9.14
C LYS A 508 -9.25 29.62 8.34
N VAL A 509 -9.88 30.62 8.94
CA VAL A 509 -10.84 31.49 8.24
C VAL A 509 -10.14 32.22 7.12
N LYS A 510 -10.78 32.30 5.95
CA LYS A 510 -10.28 33.05 4.81
C LYS A 510 -10.20 34.53 5.21
N PRO A 511 -9.05 35.21 5.00
CA PRO A 511 -8.95 36.62 5.31
C PRO A 511 -9.98 37.41 4.48
N GLU A 512 -10.73 38.28 5.14
CA GLU A 512 -11.59 39.25 4.45
C GLU A 512 -10.74 40.06 3.48
N LYS A 513 -11.16 40.11 2.23
CA LYS A 513 -10.55 41.00 1.24
C LYS A 513 -10.76 42.45 1.71
N PRO A 514 -9.70 43.29 1.77
CA PRO A 514 -9.84 44.66 2.24
C PRO A 514 -10.63 45.53 1.25
N GLU A 515 -10.75 45.10 -0.01
CA GLU A 515 -11.72 45.60 -0.97
C GLU A 515 -13.11 45.00 -0.76
N GLY A 516 -14.11 45.87 -0.69
CA GLY A 516 -15.51 45.47 -0.80
C GLY A 516 -15.83 44.89 -2.18
N ASN A 517 -17.08 44.46 -2.35
CA ASN A 517 -17.55 43.84 -3.59
C ASN A 517 -17.37 44.76 -4.81
N TYR A 518 -17.16 44.16 -5.98
CA TYR A 518 -17.12 44.87 -7.26
C TYR A 518 -18.46 45.57 -7.52
N ILE A 519 -18.40 46.87 -7.80
CA ILE A 519 -19.54 47.67 -8.22
C ILE A 519 -19.26 48.17 -9.62
N LYS A 520 -20.12 47.81 -10.58
CA LYS A 520 -20.03 48.31 -11.95
C LYS A 520 -20.19 49.84 -11.97
N ASP A 521 -19.23 50.56 -12.54
CA ASP A 521 -19.23 52.04 -12.57
C ASP A 521 -19.40 52.60 -13.99
N GLU A 522 -18.64 52.11 -14.97
CA GLU A 522 -18.68 52.45 -16.42
C GLU A 522 -18.68 53.95 -16.74
N LYS A 523 -17.90 54.74 -15.99
CA LYS A 523 -17.83 56.20 -16.18
C LYS A 523 -16.52 56.62 -16.82
N TYR A 524 -16.59 57.64 -17.67
CA TYR A 524 -15.39 58.36 -18.09
C TYR A 524 -14.86 59.20 -16.94
N VAL A 525 -13.58 59.08 -16.63
CA VAL A 525 -12.92 59.80 -15.54
C VAL A 525 -11.62 60.40 -16.03
N THR A 526 -11.34 61.64 -15.66
CA THR A 526 -10.09 62.35 -16.01
C THR A 526 -9.20 62.40 -14.80
N PHE A 527 -7.96 61.94 -14.96
CA PHE A 527 -6.98 61.93 -13.88
C PHE A 527 -6.44 63.35 -13.67
N ILE A 528 -6.60 63.90 -12.46
CA ILE A 528 -6.30 65.31 -12.19
C ILE A 528 -5.26 65.53 -11.10
N SER A 529 -4.95 64.53 -10.27
CA SER A 529 -4.05 64.68 -9.13
C SER A 529 -2.82 63.80 -9.24
N GLU A 530 -1.64 64.40 -9.35
CA GLU A 530 -0.36 63.68 -9.41
C GLU A 530 0.03 62.97 -8.10
N ASN A 531 -0.66 63.28 -7.00
CA ASN A 531 -0.35 62.77 -5.65
C ASN A 531 -0.82 61.33 -5.40
N TYR A 532 -1.49 60.70 -6.37
CA TYR A 532 -2.00 59.33 -6.23
C TYR A 532 -1.35 58.41 -7.23
N ASN A 533 -0.76 57.31 -6.75
CA ASN A 533 -0.32 56.21 -7.61
C ASN A 533 -1.47 55.23 -7.88
N THR A 534 -1.32 54.39 -8.89
CA THR A 534 -2.24 53.27 -9.12
C THR A 534 -1.66 51.96 -8.60
N TRP A 535 -2.55 51.03 -8.28
CA TRP A 535 -2.23 49.78 -7.61
C TRP A 535 -2.74 48.58 -8.42
N SER A 536 -1.95 47.51 -8.45
CA SER A 536 -2.30 46.24 -9.11
C SER A 536 -3.23 45.37 -8.27
N ASN A 537 -3.36 45.65 -6.97
CA ASN A 537 -4.27 44.99 -6.05
C ASN A 537 -4.44 45.84 -4.79
N PHE A 538 -5.35 45.43 -3.92
CA PHE A 538 -5.64 46.11 -2.65
C PHE A 538 -4.66 45.76 -1.51
N ASN A 539 -3.60 45.01 -1.82
CA ASN A 539 -2.41 44.87 -0.98
C ASN A 539 -1.33 45.91 -1.33
N TRP A 540 -1.72 46.99 -2.02
CA TRP A 540 -0.84 48.10 -2.41
C TRP A 540 0.37 47.68 -3.26
N LYS A 541 0.21 46.67 -4.11
CA LYS A 541 1.22 46.37 -5.13
C LYS A 541 1.28 47.51 -6.14
N PHE A 542 2.33 48.33 -6.09
CA PHE A 542 2.55 49.45 -7.00
C PHE A 542 2.39 49.02 -8.47
N ARG A 543 1.78 49.89 -9.28
CA ARG A 543 1.60 49.65 -10.71
C ARG A 543 2.27 50.73 -11.54
N GLU A 544 1.82 51.97 -11.41
CA GLU A 544 2.40 53.10 -12.13
C GLU A 544 2.18 54.42 -11.37
N PRO A 545 3.04 55.43 -11.58
CA PRO A 545 2.93 56.68 -10.88
C PRO A 545 1.85 57.58 -11.51
N GLY A 546 1.02 58.22 -10.69
CA GLY A 546 -0.11 59.04 -11.17
C GLY A 546 0.28 60.22 -12.04
N LYS A 547 1.48 60.77 -11.85
CA LYS A 547 2.05 61.83 -12.72
C LYS A 547 2.06 61.47 -14.21
N ASN A 548 2.14 60.17 -14.54
CA ASN A 548 2.11 59.69 -15.92
C ASN A 548 0.68 59.64 -16.49
N LEU A 549 -0.33 59.72 -15.62
CA LEU A 549 -1.75 59.58 -15.95
C LEU A 549 -2.48 60.92 -15.89
N VAL A 550 -1.96 61.91 -15.16
CA VAL A 550 -2.52 63.27 -15.11
C VAL A 550 -2.82 63.80 -16.50
N ASN A 551 -3.96 64.48 -16.63
CA ASN A 551 -4.46 65.05 -17.87
C ASN A 551 -4.80 64.02 -18.96
N LYS A 552 -5.14 62.79 -18.57
CA LYS A 552 -5.70 61.76 -19.44
C LYS A 552 -7.05 61.30 -18.94
N THR A 553 -7.89 60.84 -19.86
CA THR A 553 -9.21 60.30 -19.57
C THR A 553 -9.23 58.80 -19.76
N PHE A 554 -9.87 58.11 -18.82
CA PHE A 554 -10.00 56.66 -18.71
C PHE A 554 -11.47 56.27 -18.53
N ILE A 555 -11.78 55.00 -18.70
CA ILE A 555 -13.04 54.39 -18.29
C ILE A 555 -12.83 53.71 -16.94
N SER A 556 -13.64 54.08 -15.95
CA SER A 556 -13.76 53.41 -14.66
C SER A 556 -14.71 52.23 -14.80
N HIS A 557 -14.20 51.01 -15.01
CA HIS A 557 -15.09 49.82 -15.13
C HIS A 557 -15.70 49.44 -13.78
N GLY A 558 -14.89 49.47 -12.72
CA GLY A 558 -15.28 48.98 -11.39
C GLY A 558 -14.95 49.97 -10.28
N LYS A 559 -15.84 50.07 -9.31
CA LYS A 559 -15.73 50.82 -8.07
C LYS A 559 -15.71 49.86 -6.87
N TYR A 560 -14.92 50.19 -5.86
CA TYR A 560 -14.70 49.35 -4.67
C TYR A 560 -14.67 50.23 -3.41
N TYR A 561 -15.52 49.92 -2.44
CA TYR A 561 -15.47 50.52 -1.10
C TYR A 561 -14.45 49.74 -0.27
N HIS A 562 -13.34 50.37 0.09
CA HIS A 562 -12.26 49.71 0.80
C HIS A 562 -12.43 49.89 2.32
N LYS A 563 -11.95 48.91 3.11
CA LYS A 563 -12.04 48.90 4.59
C LYS A 563 -11.37 50.11 5.27
N ASN A 564 -10.47 50.80 4.57
CA ASN A 564 -9.88 52.07 5.02
C ASN A 564 -10.79 53.30 4.85
N GLY A 565 -12.04 53.10 4.43
CA GLY A 565 -13.03 54.16 4.23
C GLY A 565 -12.89 54.93 2.90
N SER A 566 -11.91 54.60 2.06
CA SER A 566 -11.75 55.22 0.74
C SER A 566 -12.42 54.41 -0.37
N THR A 567 -12.84 55.10 -1.42
CA THR A 567 -13.33 54.48 -2.66
C THR A 567 -12.21 54.39 -3.67
N TYR A 568 -12.08 53.23 -4.32
CA TYR A 568 -11.14 53.01 -5.41
C TYR A 568 -11.88 52.69 -6.72
N VAL A 569 -11.34 53.17 -7.83
CA VAL A 569 -11.86 52.95 -9.18
C VAL A 569 -10.82 52.25 -10.05
N SER A 570 -11.26 51.40 -10.98
CA SER A 570 -10.43 50.60 -11.88
C SER A 570 -10.32 51.25 -13.26
N LEU A 571 -9.17 51.85 -13.56
CA LEU A 571 -8.97 52.66 -14.76
C LEU A 571 -8.62 51.80 -15.98
N HIS A 572 -9.24 52.10 -17.12
CA HIS A 572 -8.92 51.50 -18.43
C HIS A 572 -8.80 52.58 -19.49
N ASP A 573 -7.84 52.46 -20.42
CA ASP A 573 -7.70 53.38 -21.55
C ASP A 573 -8.70 53.08 -22.69
N ASP A 574 -8.63 53.82 -23.80
CA ASP A 574 -9.46 53.61 -25.00
C ASP A 574 -9.20 52.29 -25.73
N LYS A 575 -8.06 51.64 -25.45
CA LYS A 575 -7.69 50.34 -25.99
C LYS A 575 -8.09 49.18 -25.07
N GLY A 576 -8.71 49.49 -23.92
CA GLY A 576 -9.04 48.51 -22.90
C GLY A 576 -7.87 48.06 -22.04
N ASN A 577 -6.68 48.71 -22.17
CA ASN A 577 -5.57 48.42 -21.27
C ASN A 577 -5.93 48.90 -19.89
N TRP A 578 -5.80 47.99 -18.93
CA TRP A 578 -5.97 48.33 -17.52
C TRP A 578 -4.83 49.22 -17.03
N HIS A 579 -5.14 50.20 -16.18
CA HIS A 579 -4.21 51.17 -15.60
C HIS A 579 -4.11 51.07 -14.06
N GLY A 580 -4.81 50.10 -13.45
CA GLY A 580 -4.77 49.86 -12.01
C GLY A 580 -5.96 50.46 -11.26
N TYR A 581 -5.98 50.18 -9.96
CA TYR A 581 -6.89 50.81 -9.01
C TYR A 581 -6.32 52.13 -8.53
N VAL A 582 -7.13 53.19 -8.51
CA VAL A 582 -6.76 54.48 -7.93
C VAL A 582 -7.83 54.98 -6.99
N ASN A 583 -7.45 55.77 -6.00
CA ASN A 583 -8.40 56.47 -5.14
C ASN A 583 -9.30 57.39 -5.99
N GLU A 584 -10.62 57.36 -5.77
CA GLU A 584 -11.59 58.16 -6.51
C GLU A 584 -11.27 59.68 -6.46
N LYS A 585 -10.62 60.16 -5.39
CA LYS A 585 -10.16 61.56 -5.27
C LYS A 585 -9.10 61.96 -6.29
N ALA A 586 -8.44 61.00 -6.95
CA ALA A 586 -7.44 61.29 -7.98
C ALA A 586 -8.06 61.70 -9.32
N VAL A 587 -9.35 61.42 -9.51
CA VAL A 587 -10.03 61.58 -10.78
C VAL A 587 -11.27 62.45 -10.67
N THR A 588 -11.72 63.01 -11.79
CA THR A 588 -13.00 63.72 -11.90
C THR A 588 -13.84 63.09 -12.99
N VAL A 589 -15.12 62.85 -12.71
CA VAL A 589 -16.06 62.26 -13.66
C VAL A 589 -16.29 63.20 -14.85
N GLY A 590 -16.18 62.66 -16.05
CA GLY A 590 -16.49 63.30 -17.32
C GLY A 590 -17.79 62.80 -17.91
N ASN A 591 -18.41 63.64 -18.75
CA ASN A 591 -19.70 63.33 -19.39
C ASN A 591 -19.57 62.46 -20.65
N GLY A 592 -18.41 61.85 -20.90
CA GLY A 592 -18.12 61.11 -22.13
C GLY A 592 -16.62 61.01 -22.40
N SER A 593 -16.27 60.52 -23.59
CA SER A 593 -14.88 60.35 -24.06
C SER A 593 -14.09 61.65 -24.11
N GLN A 594 -14.75 62.81 -24.09
CA GLN A 594 -14.10 64.11 -23.93
C GLN A 594 -13.46 64.36 -22.58
N GLY A 595 -13.75 63.54 -21.57
CA GLY A 595 -13.27 63.75 -20.21
C GLY A 595 -14.07 64.79 -19.44
N ALA A 596 -13.51 65.18 -18.30
CA ALA A 596 -14.09 66.15 -17.38
C ALA A 596 -13.89 67.59 -17.86
N TYR A 597 -14.83 68.46 -17.52
CA TYR A 597 -14.66 69.90 -17.72
C TYR A 597 -13.59 70.42 -16.77
N ILE A 598 -12.48 70.91 -17.32
CA ILE A 598 -11.43 71.60 -16.56
C ILE A 598 -11.55 73.10 -16.84
N LYS A 599 -11.74 73.90 -15.80
CA LYS A 599 -11.81 75.36 -15.94
C LYS A 599 -10.48 75.88 -16.49
N ASP A 600 -10.51 76.66 -17.57
CA ASP A 600 -9.31 77.16 -18.24
C ASP A 600 -9.11 78.67 -18.01
N GLY A 601 -10.04 79.50 -18.49
CA GLY A 601 -10.05 80.95 -18.28
C GLY A 601 -9.03 81.75 -19.08
N ARG A 602 -8.11 81.09 -19.82
CA ARG A 602 -7.08 81.77 -20.63
C ARG A 602 -7.68 82.50 -21.83
N PHE A 603 -7.02 83.58 -22.23
CA PHE A 603 -7.24 84.21 -23.54
C PHE A 603 -6.45 83.47 -24.61
N VAL A 604 -7.11 83.15 -25.71
CA VAL A 604 -6.60 82.24 -26.74
C VAL A 604 -6.85 82.81 -28.12
N THR A 605 -5.81 82.88 -28.95
CA THR A 605 -5.89 83.39 -30.31
C THR A 605 -5.83 82.24 -31.30
N LEU A 606 -6.82 82.15 -32.19
CA LEU A 606 -6.84 81.18 -33.27
C LEU A 606 -5.98 81.68 -34.43
N ILE A 607 -4.84 81.02 -34.68
CA ILE A 607 -3.92 81.39 -35.75
C ILE A 607 -3.92 80.35 -36.88
N LYS A 608 -4.15 79.07 -36.56
CA LYS A 608 -4.14 78.00 -37.57
C LYS A 608 -5.54 77.80 -38.13
N GLU A 609 -5.72 78.15 -39.41
CA GLU A 609 -7.02 78.19 -40.08
C GLU A 609 -7.61 76.80 -40.39
N ASN A 610 -6.80 75.75 -40.38
CA ASN A 610 -7.17 74.39 -40.80
C ASN A 610 -7.91 73.56 -39.73
N TYR A 611 -8.45 74.20 -38.69
CA TYR A 611 -9.15 73.52 -37.59
C TYR A 611 -10.59 74.01 -37.46
N ASN A 612 -11.55 73.15 -37.77
CA ASN A 612 -12.96 73.44 -37.54
C ASN A 612 -13.31 73.44 -36.05
N THR A 613 -14.38 74.15 -35.70
CA THR A 613 -15.01 74.04 -34.38
C THR A 613 -16.18 73.07 -34.38
N TRP A 614 -16.43 72.48 -33.22
CA TRP A 614 -17.44 71.45 -33.02
C TRP A 614 -18.47 71.89 -31.99
N SER A 615 -19.73 71.55 -32.22
CA SER A 615 -20.84 71.79 -31.29
C SER A 615 -21.05 70.65 -30.28
N SER A 616 -20.38 69.52 -30.47
CA SER A 616 -20.35 68.40 -29.54
C SER A 616 -19.10 67.55 -29.76
N PHE A 617 -18.80 66.67 -28.81
CA PHE A 617 -17.71 65.70 -28.92
C PHE A 617 -18.07 64.46 -29.76
N ASN A 618 -19.29 64.39 -30.30
CA ASN A 618 -19.65 63.50 -31.40
C ASN A 618 -19.28 64.09 -32.77
N TRP A 619 -18.35 65.05 -32.80
CA TRP A 619 -17.87 65.73 -34.00
C TRP A 619 -18.98 66.39 -34.84
N LYS A 620 -19.99 66.97 -34.19
CA LYS A 620 -21.01 67.76 -34.90
C LYS A 620 -20.42 69.11 -35.30
N TYR A 621 -20.18 69.31 -36.60
CA TYR A 621 -19.63 70.55 -37.16
C TYR A 621 -20.37 71.81 -36.67
N LYS A 622 -19.63 72.90 -36.44
CA LYS A 622 -20.19 74.20 -36.05
C LYS A 622 -19.72 75.34 -36.94
N LEU A 623 -18.41 75.58 -37.02
CA LEU A 623 -17.81 76.67 -37.83
C LEU A 623 -16.49 76.21 -38.46
N ASN A 624 -16.15 76.82 -39.60
CA ASN A 624 -14.84 76.67 -40.22
C ASN A 624 -13.81 77.54 -39.48
N GLY A 625 -12.64 76.95 -39.18
CA GLY A 625 -11.57 77.65 -38.47
C GLY A 625 -11.07 78.90 -39.18
N LYS A 626 -11.10 78.90 -40.52
CA LYS A 626 -10.71 80.05 -41.34
C LYS A 626 -11.55 81.28 -41.07
N ASP A 627 -12.86 81.11 -40.94
CA ASP A 627 -13.83 82.21 -40.76
C ASP A 627 -13.72 82.90 -39.40
N ILE A 628 -13.10 82.22 -38.45
CA ILE A 628 -12.90 82.71 -37.08
C ILE A 628 -11.42 82.83 -36.69
N SER A 629 -10.51 82.62 -37.65
CA SER A 629 -9.08 82.81 -37.46
C SER A 629 -8.74 84.27 -37.23
N ASN A 630 -7.53 84.53 -36.73
CA ASN A 630 -7.06 85.89 -36.44
C ASN A 630 -7.97 86.64 -35.44
N ARG A 631 -8.54 85.89 -34.49
CA ARG A 631 -9.40 86.40 -33.42
C ARG A 631 -8.99 85.81 -32.08
N THR A 632 -9.21 86.58 -31.02
CA THR A 632 -8.98 86.16 -29.62
C THR A 632 -10.30 85.85 -28.93
N PHE A 633 -10.30 84.73 -28.21
CA PHE A 633 -11.42 84.19 -27.44
C PHE A 633 -11.00 83.98 -25.98
N ILE A 634 -11.97 83.80 -25.09
CA ILE A 634 -11.78 83.22 -23.77
C ILE A 634 -12.05 81.72 -23.89
N SER A 635 -11.07 80.90 -23.53
CA SER A 635 -11.27 79.46 -23.33
C SER A 635 -11.92 79.27 -21.95
N ARG A 636 -13.19 78.89 -21.88
CA ARG A 636 -13.85 78.67 -20.58
C ARG A 636 -13.53 77.29 -20.01
N GLY A 637 -13.54 76.28 -20.88
CA GLY A 637 -13.30 74.88 -20.52
C GLY A 637 -12.24 74.24 -21.37
N LYS A 638 -11.40 73.42 -20.73
CA LYS A 638 -10.41 72.54 -21.33
C LYS A 638 -10.82 71.09 -21.07
N TYR A 639 -10.64 70.24 -22.07
CA TYR A 639 -11.08 68.85 -22.08
C TYR A 639 -9.94 67.97 -22.59
N TYR A 640 -9.54 66.99 -21.79
CA TYR A 640 -8.57 65.97 -22.17
C TYR A 640 -9.32 64.81 -22.78
N HIS A 641 -9.43 64.77 -24.11
CA HIS A 641 -10.18 63.71 -24.76
C HIS A 641 -9.40 62.39 -24.69
N GLN A 642 -10.12 61.28 -24.58
CA GLN A 642 -9.57 59.93 -24.53
C GLN A 642 -8.69 59.57 -25.75
N ASN A 643 -8.81 60.33 -26.85
CA ASN A 643 -8.01 60.14 -28.07
C ASN A 643 -6.62 60.81 -27.98
N GLY A 644 -6.26 61.34 -26.81
CA GLY A 644 -5.02 62.06 -26.55
C GLY A 644 -4.98 63.51 -27.00
N SER A 645 -6.04 64.03 -27.63
CA SER A 645 -6.14 65.45 -28.00
C SER A 645 -6.79 66.27 -26.90
N VAL A 646 -6.43 67.55 -26.87
CA VAL A 646 -6.98 68.53 -25.94
C VAL A 646 -7.91 69.46 -26.70
N TYR A 647 -9.09 69.70 -26.16
CA TYR A 647 -10.09 70.59 -26.74
C TYR A 647 -10.43 71.75 -25.82
N LEU A 648 -10.61 72.93 -26.39
CA LEU A 648 -10.96 74.17 -25.70
C LEU A 648 -12.35 74.64 -26.11
N SER A 649 -13.15 75.11 -25.16
CA SER A 649 -14.47 75.70 -25.42
C SER A 649 -14.36 77.22 -25.54
N LEU A 650 -14.53 77.72 -26.78
CA LEU A 650 -14.26 79.12 -27.13
C LEU A 650 -15.46 80.04 -26.95
N PHE A 651 -15.23 81.19 -26.31
CA PHE A 651 -16.23 82.24 -26.12
C PHE A 651 -15.67 83.62 -26.51
N ASP A 652 -16.50 84.48 -27.10
CA ASP A 652 -16.12 85.89 -27.29
C ASP A 652 -16.34 86.72 -26.01
N SER A 653 -16.04 88.03 -26.08
CA SER A 653 -16.20 88.95 -24.94
C SER A 653 -17.66 89.16 -24.52
N LYS A 654 -18.62 88.86 -25.41
CA LYS A 654 -20.06 88.94 -25.15
C LYS A 654 -20.61 87.63 -24.56
N GLY A 655 -19.77 86.60 -24.46
CA GLY A 655 -20.18 85.28 -23.98
C GLY A 655 -20.84 84.41 -25.04
N ASN A 656 -20.78 84.76 -26.32
CA ASN A 656 -21.25 83.89 -27.39
C ASN A 656 -20.29 82.71 -27.55
N TRP A 657 -20.84 81.52 -27.74
CA TRP A 657 -20.07 80.29 -27.84
C TRP A 657 -19.76 79.90 -29.29
N TYR A 658 -18.48 79.68 -29.59
CA TYR A 658 -17.96 79.39 -30.93
C TYR A 658 -17.64 77.91 -31.16
N GLY A 659 -17.81 77.06 -30.15
CA GLY A 659 -17.58 75.62 -30.25
C GLY A 659 -16.33 75.16 -29.52
N TYR A 660 -16.13 73.85 -29.57
CA TYR A 660 -14.91 73.17 -29.15
C TYR A 660 -13.89 73.18 -30.29
N ILE A 661 -12.64 73.51 -30.00
CA ILE A 661 -11.53 73.47 -30.97
C ILE A 661 -10.34 72.71 -30.39
N ASN A 662 -9.53 72.08 -31.24
CA ASN A 662 -8.29 71.44 -30.79
C ASN A 662 -7.27 72.49 -30.31
N GLU A 663 -6.68 72.31 -29.13
CA GLU A 663 -5.70 73.24 -28.53
C GLU A 663 -4.49 73.48 -29.45
N LYS A 664 -4.14 72.53 -30.34
CA LYS A 664 -3.04 72.69 -31.31
C LYS A 664 -3.27 73.84 -32.32
N ALA A 665 -4.52 74.29 -32.50
CA ALA A 665 -4.87 75.41 -33.38
C ALA A 665 -4.60 76.79 -32.75
N ILE A 666 -4.38 76.80 -31.43
CA ILE A 666 -4.48 77.97 -30.58
C ILE A 666 -3.10 78.43 -30.10
N THR A 667 -2.92 79.74 -30.01
CA THR A 667 -1.82 80.37 -29.29
C THR A 667 -2.36 81.10 -28.06
N VAL A 668 -1.75 80.89 -26.90
CA VAL A 668 -2.19 81.53 -25.64
C VAL A 668 -1.75 83.00 -25.61
N GLY A 669 -2.70 83.88 -25.31
CA GLY A 669 -2.47 85.32 -25.13
C GLY A 669 -2.35 85.71 -23.66
N ASN A 670 -1.61 86.79 -23.40
CA ASN A 670 -1.39 87.31 -22.04
C ASN A 670 -2.56 88.18 -21.50
N GLY A 671 -3.70 88.20 -22.20
CA GLY A 671 -4.86 89.02 -21.86
C GLY A 671 -5.80 89.23 -23.05
N PRO A 672 -6.79 90.13 -22.91
CA PRO A 672 -7.77 90.44 -23.96
C PRO A 672 -7.15 90.85 -25.30
N GLN A 673 -5.91 91.35 -25.30
CA GLN A 673 -5.16 91.68 -26.50
C GLN A 673 -4.81 90.48 -27.40
N GLY A 674 -4.89 89.26 -26.88
CA GLY A 674 -4.48 88.07 -27.61
C GLY A 674 -2.99 87.80 -27.59
N ALA A 675 -2.60 86.78 -28.35
CA ALA A 675 -1.21 86.38 -28.55
C ALA A 675 -0.48 87.37 -29.47
N TYR A 676 0.83 87.51 -29.25
CA TYR A 676 1.71 88.24 -30.17
C TYR A 676 1.82 87.48 -31.50
N VAL A 677 1.53 88.17 -32.59
CA VAL A 677 1.75 87.67 -33.94
C VAL A 677 2.84 88.51 -34.58
N LYS A 678 3.91 87.86 -35.06
CA LYS A 678 4.98 88.54 -35.79
C LYS A 678 4.41 89.11 -37.09
N ASP A 679 4.67 90.38 -37.36
CA ASP A 679 4.20 91.07 -38.57
C ASP A 679 5.40 91.51 -39.42
N GLY A 680 6.05 92.61 -39.06
CA GLY A 680 7.27 93.10 -39.71
C GLY A 680 7.03 94.01 -40.92
N ARG A 681 5.78 94.21 -41.35
CA ARG A 681 5.46 95.12 -42.45
C ARG A 681 5.78 96.58 -42.11
N ARG A 682 6.14 97.36 -43.13
CA ARG A 682 6.24 98.82 -43.04
C ARG A 682 4.86 99.43 -43.26
N VAL A 683 4.52 100.41 -42.44
CA VAL A 683 3.21 101.08 -42.46
C VAL A 683 3.37 102.58 -42.38
N ILE A 684 2.46 103.31 -43.03
CA ILE A 684 2.36 104.78 -42.96
C ILE A 684 1.16 105.14 -42.09
N PHE A 685 1.35 106.03 -41.11
CA PHE A 685 0.26 106.54 -40.29
C PHE A 685 -0.63 107.49 -41.12
N SER A 686 -1.91 107.17 -41.25
CA SER A 686 -2.79 107.82 -42.25
C SER A 686 -4.01 108.53 -41.66
N LYS A 687 -4.35 108.29 -40.39
CA LYS A 687 -5.56 108.87 -39.76
C LYS A 687 -5.21 109.74 -38.56
N ILE A 688 -5.61 111.01 -38.57
CA ILE A 688 -5.33 111.99 -37.50
C ILE A 688 -6.00 111.68 -36.14
N ASN A 689 -7.10 110.92 -36.13
CA ASN A 689 -7.94 110.74 -34.94
C ASN A 689 -7.58 109.53 -34.06
N TYR A 690 -6.40 108.93 -34.22
CA TYR A 690 -5.99 107.74 -33.46
C TYR A 690 -4.74 108.02 -32.63
N ASN A 691 -4.77 107.78 -31.33
CA ASN A 691 -3.57 107.83 -30.50
C ASN A 691 -2.90 106.46 -30.40
N THR A 692 -1.62 106.45 -30.01
CA THR A 692 -0.94 105.22 -29.61
C THR A 692 -1.01 105.01 -28.09
N TRP A 693 -0.93 103.75 -27.69
CA TRP A 693 -1.11 103.28 -26.32
C TRP A 693 0.14 102.56 -25.83
N SER A 694 0.48 102.74 -24.57
CA SER A 694 1.61 102.06 -23.92
C SER A 694 1.25 100.67 -23.39
N ASN A 695 -0.04 100.34 -23.29
CA ASN A 695 -0.54 99.03 -22.90
C ASN A 695 -1.98 98.86 -23.38
N PHE A 696 -2.54 97.67 -23.18
CA PHE A 696 -3.93 97.33 -23.54
C PHE A 696 -4.97 97.74 -22.47
N ASN A 697 -4.54 98.48 -21.44
CA ASN A 697 -5.42 99.23 -20.54
C ASN A 697 -5.62 100.69 -21.03
N TRP A 698 -5.29 100.96 -22.29
CA TRP A 698 -5.45 102.26 -22.95
C TRP A 698 -4.70 103.40 -22.27
N LYS A 699 -3.52 103.13 -21.68
CA LYS A 699 -2.65 104.20 -21.17
C LYS A 699 -2.01 104.94 -22.35
N TYR A 700 -2.38 106.21 -22.53
CA TYR A 700 -1.89 107.09 -23.61
C TYR A 700 -0.36 107.10 -23.72
N LYS A 701 0.16 107.19 -24.96
CA LYS A 701 1.60 107.27 -25.23
C LYS A 701 1.97 108.38 -26.21
N VAL A 702 1.43 108.40 -27.43
CA VAL A 702 1.74 109.41 -28.46
C VAL A 702 0.47 109.88 -29.18
N ASN A 703 0.40 111.18 -29.47
CA ASN A 703 -0.67 111.78 -30.27
C ASN A 703 -0.52 111.43 -31.75
N GLY A 704 -1.53 110.80 -32.36
CA GLY A 704 -1.49 110.39 -33.76
C GLY A 704 -1.35 111.51 -34.77
N LYS A 705 -1.85 112.72 -34.47
CA LYS A 705 -1.71 113.89 -35.36
C LYS A 705 -0.23 114.18 -35.65
N SER A 706 0.65 113.95 -34.67
CA SER A 706 2.10 114.14 -34.82
C SER A 706 2.80 113.03 -35.61
N MET A 707 2.08 111.95 -35.92
CA MET A 707 2.61 110.74 -36.56
C MET A 707 2.17 110.61 -38.03
N VAL A 708 1.18 111.38 -38.48
CA VAL A 708 0.65 111.30 -39.85
C VAL A 708 1.75 111.50 -40.90
N SER A 709 1.67 110.72 -41.97
CA SER A 709 2.64 110.67 -43.08
C SER A 709 4.03 110.12 -42.71
N LYS A 710 4.29 109.75 -41.45
CA LYS A 710 5.52 109.06 -41.04
C LYS A 710 5.41 107.56 -41.27
N THR A 711 6.55 106.94 -41.63
CA THR A 711 6.68 105.49 -41.82
C THR A 711 7.15 104.83 -40.52
N PHE A 712 6.58 103.66 -40.20
CA PHE A 712 6.95 102.82 -39.05
C PHE A 712 7.08 101.35 -39.48
N VAL A 713 7.81 100.56 -38.70
CA VAL A 713 7.82 99.10 -38.74
C VAL A 713 6.84 98.56 -37.70
N ALA A 714 5.81 97.85 -38.15
CA ALA A 714 4.88 97.16 -37.27
C ALA A 714 5.51 95.83 -36.84
N LYS A 715 6.27 95.79 -35.73
CA LYS A 715 6.97 94.56 -35.32
C LYS A 715 6.04 93.46 -34.82
N GLY A 716 4.84 93.81 -34.36
CA GLY A 716 3.88 92.87 -33.80
C GLY A 716 2.45 93.26 -34.10
N LYS A 717 1.61 92.26 -34.27
CA LYS A 717 0.17 92.35 -34.48
C LYS A 717 -0.55 91.60 -33.35
N TYR A 718 -1.65 92.18 -32.88
CA TYR A 718 -2.45 91.66 -31.77
C TYR A 718 -3.93 91.70 -32.14
N TYR A 719 -4.57 90.54 -32.16
CA TYR A 719 -6.00 90.42 -32.43
C TYR A 719 -6.76 90.59 -31.11
N HIS A 720 -7.17 91.81 -30.81
CA HIS A 720 -7.82 92.08 -29.54
C HIS A 720 -9.24 91.48 -29.52
N GLN A 721 -9.67 91.01 -28.35
CA GLN A 721 -10.98 90.39 -28.13
C GLN A 721 -12.16 91.33 -28.44
N ASN A 722 -11.90 92.63 -28.58
CA ASN A 722 -12.91 93.63 -28.97
C ASN A 722 -13.17 93.65 -30.48
N GLY A 723 -12.50 92.79 -31.25
CA GLY A 723 -12.61 92.70 -32.70
C GLY A 723 -11.65 93.62 -33.47
N SER A 724 -10.89 94.48 -32.79
CA SER A 724 -9.87 95.32 -33.43
C SER A 724 -8.50 94.65 -33.46
N THR A 725 -7.75 94.93 -34.52
CA THR A 725 -6.33 94.61 -34.58
C THR A 725 -5.51 95.79 -34.08
N TYR A 726 -4.50 95.51 -33.25
CA TYR A 726 -3.51 96.50 -32.84
C TYR A 726 -2.11 96.13 -33.33
N LEU A 727 -1.35 97.14 -33.76
CA LEU A 727 0.03 97.01 -34.21
C LEU A 727 0.97 97.67 -33.21
N SER A 728 2.11 97.03 -32.93
CA SER A 728 3.19 97.61 -32.13
C SER A 728 4.18 98.31 -33.05
N LEU A 729 4.20 99.65 -33.01
CA LEU A 729 4.94 100.47 -33.96
C LEU A 729 6.33 100.84 -33.45
N PHE A 730 7.31 100.73 -34.35
CA PHE A 730 8.70 101.12 -34.14
C PHE A 730 9.18 102.01 -35.30
N ASP A 731 10.07 102.96 -35.04
CA ASP A 731 10.78 103.64 -36.12
C ASP A 731 11.98 102.81 -36.63
N ASP A 732 12.68 103.32 -37.64
CA ASP A 732 13.86 102.67 -38.22
C ASP A 732 15.05 102.59 -37.26
N ALA A 733 15.09 103.46 -36.25
CA ALA A 733 16.07 103.41 -35.16
C ALA A 733 15.69 102.40 -34.06
N GLY A 734 14.54 101.73 -34.19
CA GLY A 734 14.06 100.74 -33.23
C GLY A 734 13.41 101.34 -31.98
N LYS A 735 13.14 102.65 -31.94
CA LYS A 735 12.38 103.28 -30.86
C LYS A 735 10.91 102.89 -30.94
N TRP A 736 10.33 102.52 -29.81
CA TRP A 736 8.94 102.07 -29.71
C TRP A 736 7.94 103.21 -29.48
N TYR A 737 6.91 103.27 -30.33
CA TYR A 737 5.90 104.33 -30.35
C TYR A 737 4.55 103.93 -29.77
N GLY A 738 4.37 102.67 -29.37
CA GLY A 738 3.13 102.19 -28.77
C GLY A 738 2.33 101.25 -29.66
N TYR A 739 1.22 100.79 -29.11
CA TYR A 739 0.19 100.05 -29.81
C TYR A 739 -0.79 101.02 -30.49
N VAL A 740 -1.13 100.79 -31.75
CA VAL A 740 -2.14 101.57 -32.47
C VAL A 740 -3.14 100.64 -33.14
N ASN A 741 -4.39 101.07 -33.31
CA ASN A 741 -5.35 100.33 -34.11
C ASN A 741 -4.85 100.23 -35.58
N GLU A 742 -4.88 99.04 -36.19
CA GLU A 742 -4.41 98.79 -37.56
C GLU A 742 -5.09 99.71 -38.57
N VAL A 743 -6.35 100.10 -38.35
CA VAL A 743 -7.08 101.01 -39.26
C VAL A 743 -6.52 102.43 -39.28
N ALA A 744 -5.65 102.80 -38.33
CA ALA A 744 -4.99 104.11 -38.30
C ALA A 744 -3.84 104.21 -39.31
N VAL A 745 -3.34 103.07 -39.80
CA VAL A 745 -2.20 102.99 -40.70
C VAL A 745 -2.59 102.36 -42.04
N LYS A 746 -1.77 102.58 -43.07
CA LYS A 746 -1.85 101.88 -44.36
C LYS A 746 -0.53 101.16 -44.60
N ILE A 747 -0.56 100.02 -45.29
CA ILE A 747 0.66 99.36 -45.75
C ILE A 747 1.40 100.34 -46.67
N LYS A 748 2.71 100.48 -46.45
CA LYS A 748 3.57 101.33 -47.27
C LYS A 748 3.81 100.71 -48.63
#